data_AF-A0A2T9YX16-F1
#
_entry.id   AF-A0A2T9YX16-F1
#
_cell.length_a   1.000
_cell.length_b   1.000
_cell.length_c   1.000
_cell.angle_alpha   90.00
_cell.angle_beta   90.00
_cell.angle_gamma   90.00
#
_symmetry.space_group_name_H-M   'P 1'
#
loop_
_entity.id
_entity.type
_entity.pdbx_description
1 polymer ?
#
loop_
_entity_poly.entity_id
_entity_poly.type
_entity_poly.pdbx_seq_one_letter_code
_entity_poly.pdbx_strand_id
1 'polypeptide(L)'
;VLRNSDPNSYILYLWRNRPCVVIGRNQNPWKECNLSFLRDRDVWPVRRISGGGTVYHDLGNTNYSVFMPRNEFSREMSAKLVSKSLNSLGIPSIVNSRHDITVDSYKISGSAFKIIGKKAFHHGTMLIDTNFDRLHGCLNSNMTITEAKGVDSVRSKVTNLRNYNLQVNHNLFCDAVSSEFENQFGSYKNILNFSDSSVLKLSGIADLPNNVEYYSSWDWIFGQTPEFSFEANGTLETAQVKIKLSISKGVIKSVELWSNDISLGSENPSTLNSSLEKALIGASLRREDIESLAKRTEFDSKAPNLANGFKKYSTIFDTSAAPINGMDVGVAHTNLLLKSIASVRNNSELKQLGVSEGPTKKMNMCQSINNAIRTSMATDDKAVVFGEDVAFGGVFRCTVNLAEDFGRERVFNTPLTEQGIAGFGIGVAAAGHTAIAEIQFADYIFPAFDQIVNEAAKYRYRSGGEFDVGGLTIRTPCSAIGHGALYHSQSPEAYFSHTPGLKIVVPRSPIQAKGLLLASIRDKNPVLFFEPKILYRSTVEQVPEEDYMLPLSKAEIVKPGNDITILGYGSQIYVLENAIQLIERDMPGVTCELIDLRTILPWDVETVVESVNKTGKLVISHEAPITSGFGAEIVAEISKRCFTKLESPINRICGADTPFPLIFERFYVPDIVRCYEGIKETLQY
;
A
#
# COMPACT_ATOMS: atom_id res chain seq x y z
N VAL A 1 -9.08 23.12 -3.59
CA VAL A 1 -8.58 24.46 -3.23
C VAL A 1 -9.42 25.53 -3.91
N LEU A 2 -9.78 25.37 -5.20
CA LEU A 2 -10.29 26.48 -6.03
C LEU A 2 -11.79 26.79 -5.98
N ARG A 3 -12.64 25.91 -5.43
CA ARG A 3 -14.10 26.15 -5.38
C ARG A 3 -14.59 26.79 -4.07
N ASN A 4 -13.82 26.65 -2.99
CA ASN A 4 -14.30 26.89 -1.62
C ASN A 4 -13.48 27.94 -0.85
N SER A 5 -12.26 28.29 -1.30
CA SER A 5 -11.49 29.40 -0.73
C SER A 5 -12.11 30.76 -1.11
N ASP A 6 -12.04 31.76 -0.22
CA ASP A 6 -12.50 33.13 -0.48
C ASP A 6 -11.99 33.61 -1.86
N PRO A 7 -12.87 33.89 -2.84
CA PRO A 7 -12.51 34.27 -4.20
C PRO A 7 -11.62 35.52 -4.29
N ASN A 8 -11.62 36.37 -3.25
CA ASN A 8 -10.82 37.58 -3.20
C ASN A 8 -9.44 37.39 -2.54
N SER A 9 -9.13 36.19 -2.03
CA SER A 9 -7.90 35.95 -1.30
C SER A 9 -6.70 35.59 -2.18
N TYR A 10 -5.53 36.10 -1.75
CA TYR A 10 -4.21 35.73 -2.25
C TYR A 10 -3.65 34.58 -1.42
N ILE A 11 -3.11 33.54 -2.08
CA ILE A 11 -2.52 32.37 -1.38
C ILE A 11 -1.20 31.99 -2.05
N LEU A 12 -0.15 31.87 -1.25
CA LEU A 12 1.15 31.35 -1.66
C LEU A 12 1.32 29.92 -1.14
N TYR A 13 1.68 29.00 -2.02
CA TYR A 13 2.18 27.68 -1.64
C TYR A 13 3.62 27.53 -2.07
N LEU A 14 4.45 26.99 -1.18
CA LEU A 14 5.85 26.64 -1.42
C LEU A 14 6.06 25.20 -0.97
N TRP A 15 6.54 24.32 -1.85
CA TRP A 15 6.66 22.89 -1.52
C TRP A 15 7.68 22.16 -2.40
N ARG A 16 8.09 20.97 -1.96
CA ARG A 16 8.92 20.02 -2.72
C ARG A 16 8.16 18.73 -2.92
N ASN A 17 8.54 17.97 -3.94
CA ASN A 17 8.01 16.64 -4.19
C ASN A 17 9.14 15.62 -4.13
N ARG A 18 8.81 14.37 -3.81
CA ARG A 18 9.64 13.23 -4.19
C ARG A 18 9.89 13.22 -5.72
N PRO A 19 10.93 12.55 -6.21
CA PRO A 19 11.20 12.43 -7.64
C PRO A 19 9.94 12.11 -8.46
N CYS A 20 9.52 13.04 -9.32
CA CYS A 20 8.34 12.86 -10.18
C CYS A 20 8.45 13.67 -11.47
N VAL A 21 7.69 13.27 -12.50
CA VAL A 21 7.51 14.03 -13.73
C VAL A 21 6.09 14.55 -13.78
N VAL A 22 5.95 15.88 -13.78
CA VAL A 22 4.66 16.56 -13.84
C VAL A 22 4.33 16.91 -15.28
N ILE A 23 3.42 16.14 -15.86
CA ILE A 23 2.91 16.27 -17.21
C ILE A 23 1.86 17.40 -17.24
N GLY A 24 2.05 18.35 -18.16
CA GLY A 24 1.09 19.43 -18.38
C GLY A 24 -0.24 18.89 -18.91
N ARG A 25 -1.36 19.59 -18.63
CA ARG A 25 -2.72 19.11 -18.95
C ARG A 25 -2.88 18.55 -20.36
N ASN A 26 -2.32 19.24 -21.36
CA ASN A 26 -2.48 18.89 -22.79
C ASN A 26 -1.20 18.29 -23.39
N GLN A 27 -0.24 17.86 -22.56
CA GLN A 27 1.02 17.29 -23.02
C GLN A 27 0.89 15.78 -23.23
N ASN A 28 1.63 15.27 -24.21
CA ASN A 28 1.68 13.85 -24.52
C ASN A 28 2.84 13.20 -23.74
N PRO A 29 2.56 12.35 -22.73
CA PRO A 29 3.61 11.77 -21.90
C PRO A 29 4.53 10.83 -22.69
N TRP A 30 4.04 10.17 -23.75
CA TRP A 30 4.85 9.36 -24.63
C TRP A 30 5.77 10.18 -25.54
N LYS A 31 5.44 11.45 -25.81
CA LYS A 31 6.34 12.38 -26.53
C LYS A 31 7.38 13.01 -25.60
N GLU A 32 6.96 13.27 -24.37
CA GLU A 32 7.67 14.15 -23.45
C GLU A 32 8.57 13.39 -22.47
N CYS A 33 8.23 12.14 -22.15
CA CYS A 33 8.87 11.38 -21.08
C CYS A 33 9.54 10.11 -21.60
N ASN A 34 10.65 9.75 -20.99
CA ASN A 34 11.23 8.42 -21.10
C ASN A 34 10.54 7.48 -20.10
N LEU A 35 9.37 6.94 -20.46
CA LEU A 35 8.56 6.15 -19.52
C LEU A 35 9.30 4.92 -18.96
N SER A 36 10.19 4.30 -19.75
CA SER A 36 11.08 3.23 -19.27
C SER A 36 12.08 3.72 -18.22
N PHE A 37 12.71 4.88 -18.44
CA PHE A 37 13.66 5.44 -17.48
C PHE A 37 12.95 5.88 -16.19
N LEU A 38 11.73 6.44 -16.31
CA LEU A 38 10.93 6.81 -15.15
C LEU A 38 10.68 5.61 -14.24
N ARG A 39 10.29 4.47 -14.83
CA ARG A 39 10.13 3.20 -14.15
C ARG A 39 11.42 2.73 -13.49
N ASP A 40 12.51 2.65 -14.27
CA ASP A 40 13.78 2.06 -13.81
C ASP A 40 14.45 2.87 -12.68
N ARG A 41 14.01 4.13 -12.46
CA ARG A 41 14.58 5.07 -11.48
C ARG A 41 13.58 5.53 -10.42
N ASP A 42 12.43 4.87 -10.29
CA ASP A 42 11.36 5.21 -9.35
C ASP A 42 10.94 6.70 -9.42
N VAL A 43 10.74 7.19 -10.64
CA VAL A 43 10.25 8.56 -10.90
C VAL A 43 8.80 8.49 -11.36
N TRP A 44 7.92 9.15 -10.62
CA TRP A 44 6.47 9.02 -10.81
C TRP A 44 5.90 9.99 -11.85
N PRO A 45 5.18 9.56 -12.91
CA PRO A 45 4.43 10.46 -13.76
C PRO A 45 3.16 10.92 -13.05
N VAL A 46 2.92 12.23 -13.01
CA VAL A 46 1.67 12.82 -12.51
C VAL A 46 1.18 13.84 -13.50
N ARG A 47 -0.14 14.05 -13.60
CA ARG A 47 -0.71 15.11 -14.46
C ARG A 47 -1.24 16.26 -13.64
N ARG A 48 -0.92 17.49 -14.05
CA ARG A 48 -1.48 18.71 -13.45
C ARG A 48 -2.67 19.25 -14.24
N ILE A 49 -3.55 19.98 -13.56
CA ILE A 49 -4.75 20.59 -14.15
C ILE A 49 -4.44 21.82 -15.02
N SER A 50 -3.29 22.45 -14.80
CA SER A 50 -2.77 23.61 -15.52
C SER A 50 -2.06 23.22 -16.81
N GLY A 51 -1.91 24.21 -17.71
CA GLY A 51 -1.15 24.03 -18.95
C GLY A 51 0.37 23.98 -18.73
N GLY A 52 1.12 24.33 -19.78
CA GLY A 52 2.59 24.32 -19.79
C GLY A 52 3.19 22.97 -20.16
N GLY A 53 4.51 22.93 -20.35
CA GLY A 53 5.27 21.73 -20.72
C GLY A 53 5.49 20.76 -19.56
N THR A 54 6.02 19.58 -19.86
CA THR A 54 6.36 18.57 -18.85
C THR A 54 7.61 18.98 -18.06
N VAL A 55 7.61 18.75 -16.75
CA VAL A 55 8.69 19.18 -15.84
C VAL A 55 9.07 18.05 -14.89
N TYR A 56 10.38 17.88 -14.64
CA TYR A 56 10.91 16.97 -13.62
C TYR A 56 11.01 17.69 -12.28
N HIS A 57 10.59 17.02 -11.20
CA HIS A 57 10.69 17.47 -9.83
C HIS A 57 11.56 16.51 -9.01
N ASP A 58 12.41 17.04 -8.14
CA ASP A 58 13.10 16.34 -7.05
C ASP A 58 13.26 17.28 -5.82
N LEU A 59 14.06 16.87 -4.84
CA LEU A 59 14.35 17.67 -3.64
C LEU A 59 15.28 18.86 -3.89
N GLY A 60 15.95 18.90 -5.05
CA GLY A 60 16.72 20.02 -5.56
C GLY A 60 15.86 21.10 -6.22
N ASN A 61 14.55 20.87 -6.33
CA ASN A 61 13.58 21.87 -6.77
C ASN A 61 12.82 22.50 -5.60
N THR A 62 12.33 23.72 -5.81
CA THR A 62 11.24 24.29 -5.01
C THR A 62 10.10 24.70 -5.92
N ASN A 63 8.90 24.19 -5.65
CA ASN A 63 7.70 24.56 -6.38
C ASN A 63 7.03 25.73 -5.68
N TYR A 64 6.49 26.65 -6.47
CA TYR A 64 5.71 27.78 -5.96
C TYR A 64 4.40 27.90 -6.72
N SER A 65 3.31 28.24 -6.03
CA SER A 65 2.02 28.59 -6.63
C SER A 65 1.48 29.84 -5.98
N VAL A 66 1.11 30.80 -6.81
CA VAL A 66 0.49 32.06 -6.42
C VAL A 66 -0.96 32.03 -6.90
N PHE A 67 -1.90 31.93 -5.96
CA PHE A 67 -3.33 32.00 -6.21
C PHE A 67 -3.82 33.43 -6.00
N MET A 68 -4.73 33.87 -6.87
CA MET A 68 -5.27 35.24 -6.86
C MET A 68 -6.67 35.30 -7.47
N PRO A 69 -7.39 36.42 -7.26
CA PRO A 69 -8.65 36.71 -7.94
C PRO A 69 -8.48 36.69 -9.47
N ARG A 70 -9.48 36.16 -10.19
CA ARG A 70 -9.41 36.01 -11.66
C ARG A 70 -9.20 37.34 -12.40
N ASN A 71 -9.83 38.41 -11.92
CA ASN A 71 -9.72 39.76 -12.47
C ASN A 71 -8.33 40.38 -12.26
N GLU A 72 -7.55 39.86 -11.32
CA GLU A 72 -6.20 40.34 -10.99
C GLU A 72 -5.10 39.41 -11.55
N PHE A 73 -5.50 38.35 -12.26
CA PHE A 73 -4.58 37.34 -12.76
C PHE A 73 -3.56 37.90 -13.76
N SER A 74 -2.28 37.84 -13.40
CA SER A 74 -1.16 38.10 -14.30
C SER A 74 -0.02 37.11 -14.07
N ARG A 75 0.37 36.41 -15.15
CA ARG A 75 1.54 35.52 -15.17
C ARG A 75 2.83 36.30 -14.90
N GLU A 76 2.93 37.48 -15.51
CA GLU A 76 4.09 38.34 -15.38
C GLU A 76 4.25 38.86 -13.95
N MET A 77 3.14 39.25 -13.30
CA MET A 77 3.15 39.71 -11.90
C MET A 77 3.74 38.63 -10.98
N SER A 78 3.25 37.40 -11.07
CA SER A 78 3.71 36.28 -10.23
C SER A 78 5.17 35.91 -10.51
N ALA A 79 5.58 35.90 -11.78
CA ALA A 79 6.97 35.63 -12.15
C ALA A 79 7.91 36.75 -11.69
N LYS A 80 7.49 38.01 -11.74
CA LYS A 80 8.26 39.18 -11.27
C LYS A 80 8.44 39.16 -9.76
N LEU A 81 7.42 38.77 -8.99
CA LEU A 81 7.52 38.57 -7.54
C LEU A 81 8.65 37.60 -7.21
N VAL A 82 8.66 36.42 -7.82
CA VAL A 82 9.73 35.43 -7.59
C VAL A 82 11.08 35.92 -8.10
N SER A 83 11.13 36.58 -9.25
CA SER A 83 12.36 37.16 -9.81
C SER A 83 12.98 38.24 -8.90
N LYS A 84 12.17 39.12 -8.31
CA LYS A 84 12.63 40.10 -7.31
C LYS A 84 13.18 39.42 -6.06
N SER A 85 12.53 38.35 -5.60
CA SER A 85 12.99 37.55 -4.48
C SER A 85 14.39 36.98 -4.75
N LEU A 86 14.63 36.47 -5.97
CA LEU A 86 15.95 35.98 -6.38
C LEU A 86 17.00 37.10 -6.47
N ASN A 87 16.62 38.29 -6.94
CA ASN A 87 17.53 39.44 -6.97
C ASN A 87 17.97 39.86 -5.56
N SER A 88 17.08 39.75 -4.57
CA SER A 88 17.43 39.98 -3.15
C SER A 88 18.42 38.95 -2.60
N LEU A 89 18.45 37.75 -3.20
CA LEU A 89 19.42 36.70 -2.91
C LEU A 89 20.70 36.80 -3.77
N GLY A 90 20.89 37.91 -4.50
CA GLY A 90 22.08 38.13 -5.34
C GLY A 90 22.07 37.36 -6.66
N ILE A 91 20.93 36.84 -7.11
CA ILE A 91 20.80 36.13 -8.39
C ILE A 91 20.09 37.06 -9.39
N PRO A 92 20.77 37.55 -10.45
CA PRO A 92 20.26 38.56 -11.37
C PRO A 92 19.26 37.98 -12.37
N SER A 93 18.09 37.57 -11.88
CA SER A 93 17.06 36.93 -12.68
C SER A 93 16.18 37.96 -13.40
N ILE A 94 15.68 37.57 -14.57
CA ILE A 94 14.70 38.34 -15.35
C ILE A 94 13.53 37.44 -15.78
N VAL A 95 12.39 38.06 -16.05
CA VAL A 95 11.21 37.39 -16.63
C VAL A 95 11.19 37.64 -18.13
N ASN A 96 11.21 36.57 -18.93
CA ASN A 96 11.21 36.70 -20.39
C ASN A 96 9.79 36.89 -20.96
N SER A 97 9.66 37.02 -22.29
CA SER A 97 8.38 37.18 -22.99
C SER A 97 7.42 35.99 -22.87
N ARG A 98 7.92 34.81 -22.48
CA ARG A 98 7.13 33.62 -22.17
C ARG A 98 6.73 33.54 -20.69
N HIS A 99 7.11 34.55 -19.92
CA HIS A 99 6.96 34.63 -18.47
C HIS A 99 7.70 33.53 -17.70
N ASP A 100 8.73 32.93 -18.31
CA ASP A 100 9.69 32.08 -17.63
C ASP A 100 10.71 32.96 -16.90
N ILE A 101 11.28 32.44 -15.81
CA ILE A 101 12.34 33.12 -15.07
C ILE A 101 13.68 32.60 -15.61
N THR A 102 14.55 33.53 -15.99
CA THR A 102 15.85 33.22 -16.62
C THR A 102 16.99 34.00 -15.98
N VAL A 103 18.19 33.46 -16.04
CA VAL A 103 19.46 34.12 -15.72
C VAL A 103 20.47 33.74 -16.81
N ASP A 104 21.21 34.71 -17.36
CA ASP A 104 22.11 34.52 -18.51
C ASP A 104 21.52 33.73 -19.69
N SER A 105 20.25 33.97 -20.02
CA SER A 105 19.49 33.22 -21.05
C SER A 105 19.21 31.75 -20.73
N TYR A 106 19.63 31.24 -19.58
CA TYR A 106 19.23 29.92 -19.07
C TYR A 106 17.94 30.03 -18.27
N LYS A 107 17.03 29.08 -18.50
CA LYS A 107 15.78 28.98 -17.75
C LYS A 107 16.02 28.36 -16.37
N ILE A 108 15.55 29.03 -15.33
CA ILE A 108 15.61 28.57 -13.92
C ILE A 108 14.23 28.30 -13.32
N SER A 109 13.16 28.80 -13.95
CA SER A 109 11.80 28.37 -13.65
C SER A 109 10.90 28.51 -14.87
N GLY A 110 10.04 27.52 -15.07
CA GLY A 110 8.98 27.56 -16.10
C GLY A 110 7.72 28.30 -15.63
N SER A 111 6.84 28.58 -16.59
CA SER A 111 5.61 29.32 -16.35
C SER A 111 4.37 28.52 -16.74
N ALA A 112 3.55 28.15 -15.76
CA ALA A 112 2.26 27.49 -16.01
C ALA A 112 1.15 28.15 -15.19
N PHE A 113 -0.10 27.99 -15.63
CA PHE A 113 -1.24 28.60 -14.95
C PHE A 113 -2.56 27.88 -15.25
N LYS A 114 -3.58 28.20 -14.47
CA LYS A 114 -4.98 27.84 -14.74
C LYS A 114 -5.92 28.89 -14.14
N ILE A 115 -6.99 29.18 -14.86
CA ILE A 115 -8.12 29.98 -14.38
C ILE A 115 -9.29 29.03 -14.10
N ILE A 116 -9.87 29.09 -12.90
CA ILE A 116 -11.01 28.27 -12.47
C ILE A 116 -12.04 29.16 -11.75
N GLY A 117 -13.22 29.32 -12.36
CA GLY A 117 -14.30 30.12 -11.78
C GLY A 117 -13.89 31.58 -11.57
N LYS A 118 -13.89 32.02 -10.31
CA LYS A 118 -13.49 33.36 -9.86
C LYS A 118 -12.02 33.46 -9.43
N LYS A 119 -11.25 32.37 -9.47
CA LYS A 119 -9.83 32.34 -9.11
C LYS A 119 -8.94 31.97 -10.27
N ALA A 120 -7.67 32.34 -10.16
CA ALA A 120 -6.60 31.85 -11.00
C ALA A 120 -5.39 31.49 -10.15
N PHE A 121 -4.52 30.63 -10.68
CA PHE A 121 -3.20 30.43 -10.10
C PHE A 121 -2.13 30.39 -11.19
N HIS A 122 -0.98 30.99 -10.87
CA HIS A 122 0.27 30.85 -11.59
C HIS A 122 1.21 29.98 -10.75
N HIS A 123 1.99 29.11 -11.40
CA HIS A 123 2.96 28.30 -10.69
C HIS A 123 4.18 28.00 -11.54
N GLY A 124 5.28 27.67 -10.85
CA GLY A 124 6.53 27.29 -11.46
C GLY A 124 7.35 26.36 -10.57
N THR A 125 8.40 25.81 -11.17
CA THR A 125 9.35 24.90 -10.53
C THR A 125 10.70 25.57 -10.58
N MET A 126 11.20 26.00 -9.43
CA MET A 126 12.49 26.64 -9.30
C MET A 126 13.60 25.60 -9.23
N LEU A 127 14.60 25.74 -10.10
CA LEU A 127 15.76 24.85 -10.19
C LEU A 127 16.86 25.33 -9.22
N ILE A 128 16.82 24.90 -7.96
CA ILE A 128 17.81 25.32 -6.95
C ILE A 128 19.11 24.53 -7.10
N ASP A 129 18.98 23.20 -7.02
CA ASP A 129 20.06 22.21 -7.12
C ASP A 129 19.58 20.92 -7.79
N THR A 130 18.89 21.08 -8.91
CA THR A 130 18.26 19.96 -9.63
C THR A 130 19.31 19.01 -10.17
N ASN A 131 19.08 17.70 -10.07
CA ASN A 131 19.93 16.71 -10.73
C ASN A 131 19.66 16.71 -12.25
N PHE A 132 20.55 17.33 -13.03
CA PHE A 132 20.35 17.42 -14.47
C PHE A 132 20.47 16.10 -15.21
N ASP A 133 21.30 15.15 -14.77
CA ASP A 133 21.38 13.83 -15.41
C ASP A 133 20.05 13.08 -15.30
N ARG A 134 19.44 13.11 -14.11
CA ARG A 134 18.09 12.55 -13.90
C ARG A 134 17.04 13.29 -14.71
N LEU A 135 17.06 14.62 -14.72
CA LEU A 135 16.12 15.43 -15.51
C LEU A 135 16.19 15.10 -17.01
N HIS A 136 17.40 15.03 -17.58
CA HIS A 136 17.60 14.71 -19.00
C HIS A 136 17.17 13.28 -19.32
N GLY A 137 17.49 12.32 -18.44
CA GLY A 137 17.01 10.94 -18.57
C GLY A 137 15.49 10.83 -18.55
N CYS A 138 14.82 11.60 -17.68
CA CYS A 138 13.36 11.59 -17.53
C CYS A 138 12.62 12.21 -18.72
N LEU A 139 13.11 13.32 -19.28
CA LEU A 139 12.40 14.13 -20.28
C LEU A 139 12.84 13.89 -21.74
N ASN A 140 13.45 12.72 -22.00
CA ASN A 140 13.90 12.33 -23.32
C ASN A 140 13.20 11.06 -23.80
N SER A 141 12.05 11.21 -24.46
CA SER A 141 11.26 10.08 -24.93
C SER A 141 12.04 9.15 -25.87
N ASN A 142 11.86 7.86 -25.68
CA ASN A 142 12.36 6.79 -26.54
C ASN A 142 11.38 6.44 -27.70
N MET A 143 10.29 7.20 -27.83
CA MET A 143 9.20 6.91 -28.77
C MET A 143 9.17 7.92 -29.91
N THR A 144 9.34 7.43 -31.13
CA THR A 144 9.21 8.24 -32.34
C THR A 144 7.74 8.30 -32.74
N ILE A 145 7.10 9.41 -32.41
CA ILE A 145 5.72 9.70 -32.79
C ILE A 145 5.70 10.20 -34.24
N THR A 146 4.88 9.59 -35.08
CA THR A 146 4.74 9.96 -36.50
C THR A 146 3.75 11.10 -36.70
N GLU A 147 2.68 11.13 -35.89
CA GLU A 147 1.64 12.16 -35.95
C GLU A 147 1.19 12.49 -34.52
N ALA A 148 1.02 13.77 -34.18
CA ALA A 148 0.46 14.18 -32.89
C ALA A 148 -0.43 15.42 -33.05
N LYS A 149 -1.64 15.35 -32.51
CA LYS A 149 -2.56 16.49 -32.39
C LYS A 149 -2.34 17.17 -31.05
N GLY A 150 -1.33 18.03 -30.90
CA GLY A 150 -1.06 18.66 -29.60
C GLY A 150 -0.20 19.92 -29.69
N VAL A 151 -0.02 20.58 -28.55
CA VAL A 151 0.88 21.73 -28.44
C VAL A 151 2.27 21.23 -28.05
N ASP A 152 3.23 21.41 -28.95
CA ASP A 152 4.63 21.03 -28.69
C ASP A 152 5.22 21.80 -27.51
N SER A 153 5.94 21.09 -26.65
CA SER A 153 6.78 21.74 -25.66
C SER A 153 8.00 22.35 -26.35
N VAL A 154 8.37 23.57 -25.94
CA VAL A 154 9.60 24.20 -26.42
C VAL A 154 10.70 23.90 -25.42
N ARG A 155 11.70 23.12 -25.86
CA ARG A 155 12.90 22.85 -25.06
C ARG A 155 13.68 24.15 -24.84
N SER A 156 14.21 24.34 -23.64
CA SER A 156 15.04 25.49 -23.28
C SER A 156 16.22 25.01 -22.45
N LYS A 157 17.40 25.59 -22.65
CA LYS A 157 18.55 25.33 -21.79
C LYS A 157 18.23 25.79 -20.37
N VAL A 158 18.62 24.99 -19.38
CA VAL A 158 18.35 25.22 -17.97
C VAL A 158 19.64 25.30 -17.16
N THR A 159 19.60 25.96 -16.00
CA THR A 159 20.72 26.06 -15.04
C THR A 159 20.16 26.03 -13.61
N ASN A 160 21.03 25.82 -12.61
CA ASN A 160 20.66 25.81 -11.20
C ASN A 160 21.00 27.15 -10.54
N LEU A 161 20.20 27.58 -9.55
CA LEU A 161 20.46 28.80 -8.78
C LEU A 161 21.83 28.76 -8.08
N ARG A 162 22.25 27.58 -7.60
CA ARG A 162 23.53 27.42 -6.90
C ARG A 162 24.76 27.69 -7.75
N ASN A 163 24.63 27.70 -9.08
CA ASN A 163 25.71 28.15 -9.97
C ASN A 163 25.99 29.65 -9.85
N TYR A 164 25.04 30.42 -9.29
CA TYR A 164 25.13 31.87 -9.10
C TYR A 164 25.34 32.25 -7.65
N ASN A 165 24.66 31.57 -6.72
CA ASN A 165 24.85 31.76 -5.29
C ASN A 165 24.78 30.41 -4.56
N LEU A 166 25.94 29.93 -4.09
CA LEU A 166 26.10 28.65 -3.39
C LEU A 166 25.36 28.57 -2.05
N GLN A 167 24.95 29.69 -1.46
CA GLN A 167 24.21 29.72 -0.19
C GLN A 167 22.71 29.48 -0.39
N VAL A 168 22.21 29.64 -1.62
CA VAL A 168 20.79 29.45 -1.90
C VAL A 168 20.41 27.98 -1.75
N ASN A 169 19.40 27.76 -0.92
CA ASN A 169 18.78 26.48 -0.63
C ASN A 169 17.24 26.64 -0.59
N HIS A 170 16.52 25.54 -0.36
CA HIS A 170 15.06 25.54 -0.29
C HIS A 170 14.50 26.58 0.70
N ASN A 171 15.04 26.61 1.92
CA ASN A 171 14.53 27.48 2.99
C ASN A 171 14.77 28.95 2.64
N LEU A 172 15.99 29.29 2.23
CA LEU A 172 16.33 30.67 1.88
C LEU A 172 15.49 31.19 0.70
N PHE A 173 15.20 30.33 -0.29
CA PHE A 173 14.28 30.65 -1.37
C PHE A 173 12.86 30.86 -0.86
N CYS A 174 12.36 29.98 0.01
CA CYS A 174 11.03 30.09 0.60
C CYS A 174 10.86 31.37 1.41
N ASP A 175 11.85 31.72 2.24
CA ASP A 175 11.85 32.93 3.05
C ASP A 175 11.79 34.17 2.15
N ALA A 176 12.67 34.26 1.14
CA ALA A 176 12.71 35.40 0.23
C ALA A 176 11.40 35.59 -0.56
N VAL A 177 10.84 34.50 -1.09
CA VAL A 177 9.56 34.55 -1.83
C VAL A 177 8.39 34.89 -0.90
N SER A 178 8.41 34.38 0.32
CA SER A 178 7.39 34.69 1.31
C SER A 178 7.44 36.18 1.67
N SER A 179 8.62 36.73 1.94
CA SER A 179 8.80 38.15 2.25
C SER A 179 8.34 39.06 1.11
N GLU A 180 8.71 38.76 -0.14
CA GLU A 180 8.26 39.57 -1.29
C GLU A 180 6.73 39.46 -1.51
N PHE A 181 6.16 38.28 -1.26
CA PHE A 181 4.71 38.09 -1.31
C PHE A 181 3.98 38.91 -0.24
N GLU A 182 4.49 38.95 0.99
CA GLU A 182 3.96 39.80 2.06
C GLU A 182 4.08 41.29 1.72
N ASN A 183 5.23 41.72 1.20
CA ASN A 183 5.43 43.10 0.76
C ASN A 183 4.42 43.52 -0.32
N GLN A 184 4.07 42.60 -1.22
CA GLN A 184 3.19 42.90 -2.34
C GLN A 184 1.69 42.81 -1.98
N PHE A 185 1.28 41.89 -1.11
CA PHE A 185 -0.13 41.60 -0.85
C PHE A 185 -0.58 41.83 0.61
N GLY A 186 0.32 42.25 1.49
CA GLY A 186 0.08 42.52 2.91
C GLY A 186 0.34 41.32 3.84
N SER A 187 0.26 41.58 5.15
CA SER A 187 0.63 40.61 6.19
C SER A 187 -0.22 39.34 6.23
N TYR A 188 0.44 38.22 6.57
CA TYR A 188 -0.18 36.89 6.63
C TYR A 188 -1.32 36.82 7.65
N LYS A 189 -2.48 36.30 7.23
CA LYS A 189 -3.57 35.99 8.18
C LYS A 189 -3.52 34.56 8.72
N ASN A 190 -2.87 33.61 8.02
CA ASN A 190 -2.76 32.20 8.40
C ASN A 190 -1.49 31.58 7.79
N ILE A 191 -0.45 31.33 8.60
CA ILE A 191 0.77 30.62 8.16
C ILE A 191 0.64 29.16 8.61
N LEU A 192 0.74 28.23 7.66
CA LEU A 192 0.81 26.79 7.93
C LEU A 192 2.20 26.30 7.53
N ASN A 193 3.09 26.15 8.51
CA ASN A 193 4.40 25.54 8.29
C ASN A 193 4.31 24.05 8.56
N PHE A 194 4.59 23.25 7.53
CA PHE A 194 4.66 21.79 7.64
C PHE A 194 6.14 21.39 7.72
N SER A 195 6.62 21.09 8.92
CA SER A 195 8.02 20.73 9.16
C SER A 195 8.32 19.22 8.99
N ASP A 196 7.30 18.39 8.76
CA ASP A 196 7.45 16.94 8.75
C ASP A 196 7.76 16.34 7.36
N SER A 197 8.72 15.42 7.34
CA SER A 197 9.05 14.54 6.21
C SER A 197 7.97 13.49 5.90
N SER A 198 6.84 13.51 6.59
CA SER A 198 5.67 12.73 6.20
C SER A 198 5.07 13.34 4.93
N VAL A 199 4.88 12.54 3.88
CA VAL A 199 3.95 12.86 2.80
C VAL A 199 2.68 13.42 3.45
N LEU A 200 2.38 14.70 3.20
CA LEU A 200 1.26 15.40 3.81
C LEU A 200 0.03 14.49 3.82
N LYS A 201 -0.37 13.99 5.00
CA LYS A 201 -1.77 13.62 5.23
C LYS A 201 -2.50 14.97 5.26
N LEU A 202 -3.20 15.26 4.17
CA LEU A 202 -3.75 16.56 3.79
C LEU A 202 -4.88 17.08 4.70
N SER A 203 -5.04 16.51 5.90
CA SER A 203 -6.19 16.70 6.79
C SER A 203 -6.27 18.06 7.51
N GLY A 204 -5.37 19.00 7.20
CA GLY A 204 -5.37 20.36 7.74
C GLY A 204 -5.51 21.48 6.68
N ILE A 205 -5.53 21.15 5.39
CA ILE A 205 -5.72 22.12 4.32
C ILE A 205 -7.15 21.97 3.82
N ALA A 206 -8.02 22.90 4.20
CA ALA A 206 -9.37 22.97 3.67
C ALA A 206 -9.33 22.87 2.13
N ASP A 207 -10.18 22.01 1.58
CA ASP A 207 -10.53 21.94 0.16
C ASP A 207 -9.58 21.20 -0.79
N LEU A 208 -8.60 20.40 -0.34
CA LEU A 208 -7.96 19.46 -1.27
C LEU A 208 -8.98 18.43 -1.78
N PRO A 209 -8.87 17.96 -3.03
CA PRO A 209 -9.90 17.10 -3.59
C PRO A 209 -10.03 15.82 -2.76
N ASN A 210 -11.26 15.51 -2.32
CA ASN A 210 -11.61 14.30 -1.56
C ASN A 210 -11.34 12.98 -2.31
N ASN A 211 -10.79 13.03 -3.52
CA ASN A 211 -10.64 11.88 -4.41
C ASN A 211 -9.19 11.78 -4.92
N VAL A 212 -8.26 11.49 -4.03
CA VAL A 212 -6.84 11.23 -4.34
C VAL A 212 -6.69 10.10 -5.35
N GLU A 213 -7.58 9.11 -5.29
CA GLU A 213 -7.66 7.99 -6.23
C GLU A 213 -7.87 8.48 -7.67
N TYR A 214 -8.75 9.46 -7.90
CA TYR A 214 -8.98 10.02 -9.23
C TYR A 214 -7.72 10.67 -9.81
N TYR A 215 -6.96 11.45 -9.04
CA TYR A 215 -5.74 12.10 -9.55
C TYR A 215 -4.58 11.14 -9.77
N SER A 216 -4.66 9.97 -9.15
CA SER A 216 -3.73 8.86 -9.37
C SER A 216 -4.21 7.92 -10.50
N SER A 217 -5.45 8.07 -10.95
CA SER A 217 -6.03 7.20 -11.98
C SER A 217 -5.39 7.40 -13.36
N TRP A 218 -5.42 6.33 -14.15
CA TRP A 218 -5.04 6.37 -15.57
C TRP A 218 -5.79 7.43 -16.37
N ASP A 219 -7.10 7.55 -16.14
CA ASP A 219 -7.95 8.48 -16.89
C ASP A 219 -7.51 9.92 -16.66
N TRP A 220 -7.00 10.21 -15.47
CA TRP A 220 -6.42 11.51 -15.18
C TRP A 220 -5.03 11.66 -15.79
N ILE A 221 -4.11 10.73 -15.53
CA ILE A 221 -2.69 10.87 -15.91
C ILE A 221 -2.49 10.74 -17.42
N PHE A 222 -3.23 9.85 -18.07
CA PHE A 222 -3.05 9.50 -19.48
C PHE A 222 -4.29 9.77 -20.33
N GLY A 223 -5.50 9.75 -19.76
CA GLY A 223 -6.75 9.95 -20.52
C GLY A 223 -6.92 11.35 -21.14
N GLN A 224 -6.17 12.35 -20.66
CA GLN A 224 -6.12 13.71 -21.25
C GLN A 224 -5.05 13.85 -22.35
N THR A 225 -4.37 12.77 -22.71
CA THR A 225 -3.35 12.79 -23.76
C THR A 225 -3.99 13.07 -25.11
N PRO A 226 -3.50 14.09 -25.86
CA PRO A 226 -4.00 14.34 -27.20
C PRO A 226 -3.70 13.17 -28.14
N GLU A 227 -4.48 13.06 -29.23
CA GLU A 227 -4.32 11.95 -30.17
C GLU A 227 -2.92 11.94 -30.80
N PHE A 228 -2.34 10.75 -30.91
CA PHE A 228 -1.06 10.57 -31.55
C PHE A 228 -0.95 9.19 -32.18
N SER A 229 -0.10 9.08 -33.19
CA SER A 229 0.23 7.82 -33.82
C SER A 229 1.73 7.59 -33.78
N PHE A 230 2.13 6.33 -33.68
CA PHE A 230 3.52 5.94 -33.74
C PHE A 230 3.67 4.65 -34.53
N GLU A 231 4.87 4.47 -35.05
CA GLU A 231 5.26 3.26 -35.74
C GLU A 231 6.20 2.44 -34.85
N ALA A 232 5.96 1.14 -34.83
CA ALA A 232 6.86 0.16 -34.25
C ALA A 232 7.18 -0.91 -35.28
N ASN A 233 8.39 -1.45 -35.17
CA ASN A 233 8.80 -2.64 -35.92
C ASN A 233 8.79 -3.83 -34.95
N GLY A 234 8.37 -4.98 -35.44
CA GLY A 234 8.44 -6.23 -34.70
C GLY A 234 8.51 -7.42 -35.63
N THR A 235 8.50 -8.61 -35.04
CA THR A 235 8.54 -9.86 -35.79
C THR A 235 7.31 -10.68 -35.44
N LEU A 236 6.62 -11.14 -36.48
CA LEU A 236 5.49 -12.05 -36.39
C LEU A 236 5.96 -13.40 -36.96
N GLU A 237 6.05 -14.42 -36.11
CA GLU A 237 6.74 -15.69 -36.44
C GLU A 237 8.18 -15.44 -36.95
N THR A 238 8.38 -15.44 -38.27
CA THR A 238 9.65 -15.16 -38.96
C THR A 238 9.61 -13.90 -39.83
N ALA A 239 8.44 -13.28 -40.02
CA ALA A 239 8.26 -12.12 -40.88
C ALA A 239 8.48 -10.80 -40.12
N GLN A 240 9.21 -9.87 -40.74
CA GLN A 240 9.31 -8.50 -40.25
C GLN A 240 8.00 -7.77 -40.54
N VAL A 241 7.39 -7.24 -39.48
CA VAL A 241 6.15 -6.47 -39.56
C VAL A 241 6.38 -5.07 -39.03
N LYS A 242 5.82 -4.10 -39.74
CA LYS A 242 5.70 -2.72 -39.30
C LYS A 242 4.25 -2.48 -38.88
N ILE A 243 4.06 -1.90 -37.70
CA ILE A 243 2.74 -1.59 -37.16
C ILE A 243 2.66 -0.10 -36.85
N LYS A 244 1.62 0.56 -37.33
CA LYS A 244 1.26 1.93 -36.93
C LYS A 244 0.03 1.86 -36.04
N LEU A 245 0.14 2.44 -34.86
CA LEU A 245 -0.94 2.52 -33.89
C LEU A 245 -1.41 3.96 -33.77
N SER A 246 -2.72 4.18 -33.86
CA SER A 246 -3.33 5.48 -33.52
C SER A 246 -3.94 5.40 -32.14
N ILE A 247 -3.52 6.31 -31.26
CA ILE A 247 -3.86 6.35 -29.83
C ILE A 247 -4.70 7.58 -29.54
N SER A 248 -5.83 7.39 -28.85
CA SER A 248 -6.68 8.47 -28.34
C SER A 248 -7.01 8.21 -26.88
N LYS A 249 -6.75 9.19 -26.00
CA LYS A 249 -6.92 9.07 -24.54
C LYS A 249 -6.13 7.90 -23.92
N GLY A 250 -4.97 7.57 -24.49
CA GLY A 250 -4.14 6.44 -24.05
C GLY A 250 -4.66 5.05 -24.47
N VAL A 251 -5.66 5.00 -25.36
CA VAL A 251 -6.29 3.78 -25.87
C VAL A 251 -6.06 3.64 -27.38
N ILE A 252 -5.75 2.43 -27.84
CA ILE A 252 -5.57 2.13 -29.26
C ILE A 252 -6.93 2.23 -29.98
N LYS A 253 -6.99 3.04 -31.04
CA LYS A 253 -8.18 3.29 -31.85
C LYS A 253 -8.13 2.64 -33.21
N SER A 254 -6.96 2.63 -33.85
CA SER A 254 -6.75 1.92 -35.10
C SER A 254 -5.35 1.32 -35.13
N VAL A 255 -5.21 0.28 -35.93
CA VAL A 255 -3.97 -0.45 -36.19
C VAL A 255 -3.82 -0.55 -37.70
N GLU A 256 -2.65 -0.19 -38.22
CA GLU A 256 -2.27 -0.44 -39.60
C GLU A 256 -1.03 -1.33 -39.59
N LEU A 257 -1.01 -2.37 -40.42
CA LEU A 257 0.03 -3.39 -40.47
C LEU A 257 0.60 -3.48 -41.88
N TRP A 258 1.93 -3.52 -41.98
CA TRP A 258 2.66 -3.81 -43.21
C TRP A 258 3.63 -4.97 -42.96
N SER A 259 3.73 -5.89 -43.92
CA SER A 259 4.69 -6.99 -43.91
C SER A 259 5.45 -7.06 -45.23
N ASN A 260 6.69 -7.50 -45.17
CA ASN A 260 7.52 -7.75 -46.35
C ASN A 260 7.34 -9.16 -46.92
N ASP A 261 6.54 -10.02 -46.29
CA ASP A 261 6.31 -11.40 -46.72
C ASP A 261 5.07 -11.49 -47.61
N ILE A 262 5.28 -11.87 -48.88
CA ILE A 262 4.22 -12.00 -49.90
C ILE A 262 3.27 -13.17 -49.58
N SER A 263 3.70 -14.15 -48.75
CA SER A 263 2.84 -15.25 -48.29
C SER A 263 1.77 -14.85 -47.28
N LEU A 264 1.87 -13.64 -46.70
CA LEU A 264 0.85 -12.99 -45.87
C LEU A 264 -0.14 -12.13 -46.68
N GLY A 265 -0.03 -12.16 -48.01
CA GLY A 265 -1.09 -11.78 -48.95
C GLY A 265 -1.41 -10.30 -49.03
N SER A 266 -0.94 -9.65 -50.10
CA SER A 266 -1.57 -8.44 -50.64
C SER A 266 -2.89 -8.73 -51.38
N GLU A 267 -3.39 -9.98 -51.43
CA GLU A 267 -4.64 -10.35 -52.12
C GLU A 267 -5.61 -11.22 -51.31
N ASN A 268 -5.45 -11.39 -49.98
CA ASN A 268 -6.53 -11.94 -49.15
C ASN A 268 -6.46 -11.49 -47.67
N PRO A 269 -7.04 -10.32 -47.31
CA PRO A 269 -6.85 -9.70 -46.00
C PRO A 269 -8.00 -9.99 -45.02
N SER A 270 -8.17 -11.22 -44.48
CA SER A 270 -9.35 -11.45 -43.62
C SER A 270 -9.21 -12.26 -42.33
N THR A 271 -8.09 -12.89 -41.98
CA THR A 271 -7.98 -13.62 -40.70
C THR A 271 -6.90 -13.11 -39.74
N LEU A 272 -5.72 -12.73 -40.24
CA LEU A 272 -4.64 -12.23 -39.37
C LEU A 272 -4.82 -10.75 -39.00
N ASN A 273 -5.09 -9.88 -39.99
CA ASN A 273 -5.41 -8.45 -39.75
C ASN A 273 -6.62 -8.30 -38.84
N SER A 274 -7.72 -9.01 -39.12
CA SER A 274 -8.96 -8.86 -38.34
C SER A 274 -8.82 -9.35 -36.89
N SER A 275 -8.01 -10.38 -36.62
CA SER A 275 -7.82 -10.90 -35.26
C SER A 275 -6.87 -10.03 -34.44
N LEU A 276 -5.77 -9.56 -35.05
CA LEU A 276 -4.81 -8.67 -34.37
C LEU A 276 -5.42 -7.28 -34.13
N GLU A 277 -6.15 -6.73 -35.10
CA GLU A 277 -6.92 -5.50 -34.94
C GLU A 277 -7.98 -5.62 -33.85
N LYS A 278 -8.75 -6.72 -33.83
CA LYS A 278 -9.75 -6.97 -32.77
C LYS A 278 -9.13 -7.10 -31.39
N ALA A 279 -7.93 -7.65 -31.28
CA ALA A 279 -7.22 -7.76 -30.02
C ALA A 279 -6.73 -6.39 -29.55
N LEU A 280 -6.04 -5.63 -30.42
CA LEU A 280 -5.38 -4.39 -30.05
C LEU A 280 -6.33 -3.19 -29.91
N ILE A 281 -7.37 -3.09 -30.73
CA ILE A 281 -8.32 -1.97 -30.67
C ILE A 281 -9.08 -2.01 -29.33
N GLY A 282 -9.06 -0.89 -28.61
CA GLY A 282 -9.69 -0.77 -27.29
C GLY A 282 -8.77 -1.10 -26.13
N ALA A 283 -7.61 -1.72 -26.36
CA ALA A 283 -6.60 -1.89 -25.33
C ALA A 283 -5.91 -0.56 -25.02
N SER A 284 -5.66 -0.29 -23.73
CA SER A 284 -4.84 0.85 -23.35
C SER A 284 -3.36 0.50 -23.41
N LEU A 285 -2.51 1.53 -23.46
CA LEU A 285 -1.05 1.34 -23.33
C LEU A 285 -0.60 1.07 -21.88
N ARG A 286 -1.52 0.60 -21.02
CA ARG A 286 -1.20 0.04 -19.69
C ARG A 286 -0.45 -1.26 -19.87
N ARG A 287 0.54 -1.50 -19.01
CA ARG A 287 1.27 -2.77 -18.99
C ARG A 287 0.35 -3.96 -18.82
N GLU A 288 -0.60 -3.92 -17.89
CA GLU A 288 -1.56 -5.01 -17.66
C GLU A 288 -2.42 -5.30 -18.90
N ASP A 289 -2.83 -4.25 -19.63
CA ASP A 289 -3.59 -4.42 -20.87
C ASP A 289 -2.71 -5.03 -21.97
N ILE A 290 -1.46 -4.56 -22.13
CA ILE A 290 -0.51 -5.11 -23.09
C ILE A 290 -0.08 -6.56 -22.73
N GLU A 291 0.09 -6.87 -21.45
CA GLU A 291 0.42 -8.22 -20.96
C GLU A 291 -0.79 -9.15 -20.99
N SER A 292 -2.00 -8.66 -20.75
CA SER A 292 -3.23 -9.44 -20.90
C SER A 292 -3.57 -9.69 -22.38
N LEU A 293 -3.19 -8.78 -23.28
CA LEU A 293 -3.21 -9.04 -24.73
C LEU A 293 -2.27 -10.18 -25.13
N ALA A 294 -1.11 -10.31 -24.47
CA ALA A 294 -0.23 -11.45 -24.69
C ALA A 294 -0.85 -12.78 -24.20
N LYS A 295 -1.72 -12.72 -23.18
CA LYS A 295 -2.39 -13.90 -22.58
C LYS A 295 -3.77 -14.22 -23.16
N ARG A 296 -4.43 -13.28 -23.82
CA ARG A 296 -5.74 -13.44 -24.45
C ARG A 296 -5.55 -13.55 -25.95
N THR A 297 -6.01 -14.66 -26.52
CA THR A 297 -5.93 -15.08 -27.93
C THR A 297 -4.67 -15.88 -28.28
N GLU A 298 -4.73 -16.62 -29.40
CA GLU A 298 -3.64 -17.35 -30.09
C GLU A 298 -2.42 -16.46 -30.49
N PHE A 299 -2.21 -15.35 -29.78
CA PHE A 299 -1.15 -14.36 -29.96
C PHE A 299 0.22 -14.93 -29.60
N ASP A 300 0.31 -15.79 -28.58
CA ASP A 300 1.57 -16.43 -28.17
C ASP A 300 2.06 -17.47 -29.20
N SER A 301 1.15 -18.11 -29.94
CA SER A 301 1.53 -19.07 -30.99
C SER A 301 1.95 -18.41 -32.31
N LYS A 302 1.55 -17.16 -32.57
CA LYS A 302 1.73 -16.48 -33.88
C LYS A 302 2.54 -15.17 -33.81
N ALA A 303 2.70 -14.55 -32.63
CA ALA A 303 3.25 -13.19 -32.50
C ALA A 303 4.14 -12.90 -31.26
N PRO A 304 4.94 -13.85 -30.73
CA PRO A 304 5.59 -13.71 -29.43
C PRO A 304 6.56 -12.52 -29.32
N ASN A 305 7.15 -12.07 -30.43
CA ASN A 305 8.14 -10.99 -30.45
C ASN A 305 7.52 -9.57 -30.54
N LEU A 306 6.24 -9.45 -30.93
CA LEU A 306 5.57 -8.15 -31.09
C LEU A 306 5.16 -7.55 -29.74
N ALA A 307 4.63 -8.37 -28.82
CA ALA A 307 4.26 -7.96 -27.46
C ALA A 307 5.48 -7.48 -26.66
N ASN A 308 6.62 -8.16 -26.79
CA ASN A 308 7.89 -7.72 -26.18
C ASN A 308 8.38 -6.38 -26.76
N GLY A 309 8.15 -6.13 -28.05
CA GLY A 309 8.43 -4.84 -28.70
C GLY A 309 7.57 -3.68 -28.16
N PHE A 310 6.36 -3.95 -27.66
CA PHE A 310 5.49 -2.93 -27.04
C PHE A 310 5.81 -2.64 -25.58
N LYS A 311 6.51 -3.54 -24.86
CA LYS A 311 6.88 -3.32 -23.45
C LYS A 311 7.69 -2.05 -23.21
N LYS A 312 8.51 -1.60 -24.17
CA LYS A 312 9.27 -0.32 -24.08
C LYS A 312 8.39 0.93 -24.21
N TYR A 313 7.19 0.80 -24.76
CA TYR A 313 6.20 1.88 -24.89
C TYR A 313 5.06 1.76 -23.86
N SER A 314 4.99 0.63 -23.17
CA SER A 314 4.07 0.41 -22.06
C SER A 314 4.41 1.31 -20.87
N THR A 315 3.37 1.76 -20.19
CA THR A 315 3.44 2.58 -18.97
C THR A 315 3.54 1.69 -17.73
N ILE A 316 4.09 2.21 -16.63
CA ILE A 316 3.93 1.65 -15.28
C ILE A 316 3.51 2.76 -14.33
N PHE A 317 2.40 2.54 -13.61
CA PHE A 317 2.30 2.33 -12.15
C PHE A 317 0.94 1.66 -11.88
N ASP A 318 0.94 0.54 -11.15
CA ASP A 318 -0.18 0.22 -10.25
C ASP A 318 -0.19 1.36 -9.21
N THR A 319 -1.36 1.87 -8.83
CA THR A 319 -1.50 3.06 -7.97
C THR A 319 -1.11 2.85 -6.50
N SER A 320 -0.47 1.73 -6.19
CA SER A 320 0.08 1.33 -4.90
C SER A 320 1.55 1.79 -4.79
N ALA A 321 2.04 2.06 -3.57
CA ALA A 321 3.24 2.84 -3.26
C ALA A 321 4.54 2.40 -3.98
N ALA A 322 5.53 3.31 -4.02
CA ALA A 322 6.82 3.05 -4.67
C ALA A 322 7.56 1.84 -4.08
N PRO A 323 8.08 0.95 -4.93
CA PRO A 323 8.85 -0.21 -4.47
C PRO A 323 10.16 0.20 -3.80
N ILE A 324 10.47 -0.37 -2.63
CA ILE A 324 11.80 -0.25 -2.02
C ILE A 324 12.76 -1.13 -2.84
N ASN A 325 13.82 -0.54 -3.39
CA ASN A 325 14.85 -1.26 -4.16
C ASN A 325 14.31 -2.10 -5.34
N GLY A 326 13.25 -1.65 -6.02
CA GLY A 326 12.65 -2.35 -7.16
C GLY A 326 11.76 -3.54 -6.80
N MET A 327 11.46 -3.75 -5.51
CA MET A 327 10.45 -4.70 -5.03
C MET A 327 9.21 -3.97 -4.53
N ASP A 328 8.06 -4.40 -5.04
CA ASP A 328 6.75 -3.94 -4.62
C ASP A 328 6.50 -4.39 -3.17
N VAL A 329 6.82 -3.52 -2.21
CA VAL A 329 6.75 -3.83 -0.78
C VAL A 329 5.38 -3.52 -0.21
N GLY A 330 4.97 -4.36 0.74
CA GLY A 330 3.75 -4.17 1.54
C GLY A 330 2.57 -5.02 1.12
N VAL A 331 1.53 -4.98 1.95
CA VAL A 331 0.37 -5.89 1.90
C VAL A 331 -0.37 -5.85 0.55
N ALA A 332 -0.32 -4.74 -0.18
CA ALA A 332 -0.99 -4.64 -1.49
C ALA A 332 -0.38 -5.58 -2.54
N HIS A 333 0.91 -5.90 -2.43
CA HIS A 333 1.68 -6.59 -3.46
C HIS A 333 2.06 -8.03 -3.09
N THR A 334 1.75 -8.43 -1.86
CA THR A 334 1.92 -9.81 -1.37
C THR A 334 1.24 -10.83 -2.29
N ASN A 335 1.89 -11.99 -2.44
CA ASN A 335 1.31 -13.16 -3.08
C ASN A 335 0.59 -14.08 -2.09
N LEU A 336 0.65 -13.75 -0.79
CA LEU A 336 0.01 -14.53 0.28
C LEU A 336 -1.51 -14.37 0.31
N LEU A 337 -2.04 -13.34 -0.36
CA LEU A 337 -3.47 -13.05 -0.42
C LEU A 337 -4.11 -13.70 -1.66
N LEU A 338 -5.18 -14.48 -1.46
CA LEU A 338 -5.91 -15.13 -2.55
C LEU A 338 -6.86 -14.15 -3.25
N LYS A 339 -6.30 -13.30 -4.12
CA LYS A 339 -7.00 -12.20 -4.80
C LYS A 339 -7.97 -12.63 -5.92
N SER A 340 -7.90 -13.89 -6.37
CA SER A 340 -8.71 -14.42 -7.49
C SER A 340 -9.44 -15.71 -7.12
N ILE A 341 -10.55 -16.00 -7.81
CA ILE A 341 -11.29 -17.25 -7.63
C ILE A 341 -10.39 -18.46 -7.96
N ALA A 342 -9.53 -18.33 -8.97
CA ALA A 342 -8.59 -19.39 -9.35
C ALA A 342 -7.58 -19.69 -8.23
N SER A 343 -7.08 -18.66 -7.53
CA SER A 343 -6.17 -18.86 -6.38
C SER A 343 -6.86 -19.54 -5.20
N VAL A 344 -8.15 -19.25 -4.96
CA VAL A 344 -8.96 -19.95 -3.93
C VAL A 344 -9.16 -21.41 -4.30
N ARG A 345 -9.59 -21.67 -5.54
CA ARG A 345 -9.76 -23.04 -6.07
C ARG A 345 -8.50 -23.88 -5.99
N ASN A 346 -7.32 -23.26 -6.09
CA ASN A 346 -6.03 -23.95 -6.04
C ASN A 346 -5.44 -24.10 -4.64
N ASN A 347 -5.97 -23.41 -3.63
CA ASN A 347 -5.45 -23.49 -2.28
C ASN A 347 -5.69 -24.89 -1.68
N SER A 348 -4.63 -25.52 -1.20
CA SER A 348 -4.66 -26.90 -0.69
C SER A 348 -5.50 -27.05 0.57
N GLU A 349 -5.41 -26.12 1.51
CA GLU A 349 -6.15 -26.18 2.76
C GLU A 349 -7.66 -26.00 2.50
N LEU A 350 -8.06 -25.03 1.67
CA LEU A 350 -9.46 -24.84 1.30
C LEU A 350 -10.04 -26.02 0.50
N LYS A 351 -9.22 -26.70 -0.32
CA LYS A 351 -9.61 -27.96 -0.97
C LYS A 351 -9.87 -29.06 0.05
N GLN A 352 -9.00 -29.22 1.04
CA GLN A 352 -9.15 -30.21 2.10
C GLN A 352 -10.42 -29.97 2.92
N LEU A 353 -10.80 -28.69 3.10
CA LEU A 353 -12.04 -28.30 3.78
C LEU A 353 -13.29 -28.41 2.90
N GLY A 354 -13.14 -28.69 1.59
CA GLY A 354 -14.27 -28.83 0.66
C GLY A 354 -14.93 -27.51 0.22
N VAL A 355 -14.36 -26.36 0.57
CA VAL A 355 -14.97 -25.02 0.30
C VAL A 355 -14.29 -24.26 -0.85
N SER A 356 -13.27 -24.86 -1.48
CA SER A 356 -12.51 -24.20 -2.57
C SER A 356 -13.32 -23.98 -3.85
N GLU A 357 -14.38 -24.77 -4.08
CA GLU A 357 -15.24 -24.68 -5.27
C GLU A 357 -16.52 -23.85 -5.05
N GLY A 358 -16.81 -23.49 -3.79
CA GLY A 358 -17.99 -22.72 -3.41
C GLY A 358 -17.99 -21.26 -3.88
N PRO A 359 -19.11 -20.54 -3.70
CA PRO A 359 -19.16 -19.12 -3.98
C PRO A 359 -18.18 -18.36 -3.08
N THR A 360 -17.49 -17.37 -3.67
CA THR A 360 -16.56 -16.50 -2.96
C THR A 360 -16.96 -15.05 -3.16
N LYS A 361 -16.64 -14.23 -2.17
CA LYS A 361 -16.86 -12.79 -2.22
C LYS A 361 -15.59 -12.05 -1.86
N LYS A 362 -15.34 -10.95 -2.57
CA LYS A 362 -14.21 -10.08 -2.29
C LYS A 362 -14.44 -9.37 -0.96
N MET A 363 -13.64 -9.69 0.06
CA MET A 363 -13.75 -9.14 1.42
C MET A 363 -12.40 -8.66 1.93
N ASN A 364 -12.40 -7.55 2.65
CA ASN A 364 -11.30 -7.20 3.54
C ASN A 364 -11.41 -7.92 4.90
N MET A 365 -10.39 -7.81 5.76
CA MET A 365 -10.38 -8.54 7.02
C MET A 365 -11.56 -8.14 7.92
N CYS A 366 -11.89 -6.85 8.00
CA CYS A 366 -13.07 -6.37 8.74
C CYS A 366 -14.38 -7.01 8.25
N GLN A 367 -14.57 -7.12 6.94
CA GLN A 367 -15.73 -7.76 6.33
C GLN A 367 -15.76 -9.26 6.56
N SER A 368 -14.59 -9.93 6.54
CA SER A 368 -14.50 -11.36 6.81
C SER A 368 -14.82 -11.71 8.27
N ILE A 369 -14.44 -10.85 9.22
CA ILE A 369 -14.79 -10.97 10.64
C ILE A 369 -16.28 -10.78 10.83
N ASN A 370 -16.87 -9.73 10.22
CA ASN A 370 -18.32 -9.56 10.21
C ASN A 370 -19.04 -10.80 9.65
N ASN A 371 -18.53 -11.33 8.54
CA ASN A 371 -19.09 -12.52 7.91
C ASN A 371 -19.00 -13.76 8.81
N ALA A 372 -17.89 -13.96 9.52
CA ALA A 372 -17.75 -15.05 10.50
C ALA A 372 -18.75 -14.93 11.64
N ILE A 373 -18.89 -13.73 12.24
CA ILE A 373 -19.86 -13.49 13.32
C ILE A 373 -21.29 -13.74 12.81
N ARG A 374 -21.62 -13.22 11.63
CA ARG A 374 -22.91 -13.43 10.98
C ARG A 374 -23.20 -14.92 10.74
N THR A 375 -22.25 -15.67 10.22
CA THR A 375 -22.38 -17.12 10.01
C THR A 375 -22.60 -17.84 11.34
N SER A 376 -21.86 -17.46 12.40
CA SER A 376 -22.08 -18.03 13.73
C SER A 376 -23.47 -17.72 14.28
N MET A 377 -23.93 -16.47 14.19
CA MET A 377 -25.25 -16.07 14.71
C MET A 377 -26.42 -16.70 13.94
N ALA A 378 -26.24 -16.94 12.64
CA ALA A 378 -27.22 -17.61 11.79
C ALA A 378 -27.30 -19.12 12.04
N THR A 379 -26.24 -19.73 12.57
CA THR A 379 -26.16 -21.17 12.84
C THR A 379 -26.33 -21.53 14.32
N ASP A 380 -26.28 -20.54 15.21
CA ASP A 380 -26.45 -20.69 16.65
C ASP A 380 -27.36 -19.59 17.20
N ASP A 381 -28.60 -19.96 17.55
CA ASP A 381 -29.59 -19.04 18.12
C ASP A 381 -29.22 -18.51 19.51
N LYS A 382 -28.25 -19.14 20.19
CA LYS A 382 -27.76 -18.69 21.50
C LYS A 382 -26.61 -17.71 21.40
N ALA A 383 -26.04 -17.48 20.22
CA ALA A 383 -24.92 -16.59 20.04
C ALA A 383 -25.33 -15.12 20.25
N VAL A 384 -24.57 -14.42 21.09
CA VAL A 384 -24.74 -12.99 21.36
C VAL A 384 -23.41 -12.26 21.17
N VAL A 385 -23.50 -11.03 20.66
CA VAL A 385 -22.38 -10.13 20.41
C VAL A 385 -22.54 -8.89 21.28
N PHE A 386 -21.55 -8.58 22.09
CA PHE A 386 -21.63 -7.46 23.01
C PHE A 386 -20.26 -6.84 23.27
N GLY A 387 -20.27 -5.57 23.62
CA GLY A 387 -19.09 -4.76 23.90
C GLY A 387 -19.42 -3.29 23.76
N GLU A 388 -18.41 -2.43 23.84
CA GLU A 388 -18.60 -1.01 23.60
C GLU A 388 -18.87 -0.76 22.12
N ASP A 389 -19.93 0.01 21.83
CA ASP A 389 -20.22 0.52 20.49
C ASP A 389 -20.53 -0.51 19.37
N VAL A 390 -20.67 -1.80 19.71
CA VAL A 390 -20.91 -2.87 18.73
C VAL A 390 -22.25 -2.74 17.99
N ALA A 391 -23.28 -2.13 18.59
CA ALA A 391 -24.63 -2.10 18.05
C ALA A 391 -24.77 -1.27 16.77
N PHE A 392 -24.02 -0.16 16.62
CA PHE A 392 -24.03 0.62 15.37
C PHE A 392 -23.08 0.04 14.30
N GLY A 393 -22.30 -0.97 14.68
CA GLY A 393 -21.35 -1.66 13.83
C GLY A 393 -19.90 -1.67 14.34
N GLY A 394 -19.63 -1.10 15.52
CA GLY A 394 -18.30 -1.00 16.10
C GLY A 394 -17.44 0.08 15.46
N VAL A 395 -16.45 0.58 16.20
CA VAL A 395 -15.56 1.66 15.73
C VAL A 395 -14.75 1.27 14.48
N PHE A 396 -14.48 -0.03 14.30
CA PHE A 396 -13.81 -0.58 13.13
C PHE A 396 -14.73 -1.12 12.04
N ARG A 397 -16.05 -1.11 12.24
CA ARG A 397 -17.08 -1.65 11.33
C ARG A 397 -17.18 -3.19 11.28
N CYS A 398 -16.66 -3.91 12.27
CA CYS A 398 -16.70 -5.38 12.30
C CYS A 398 -18.09 -5.96 12.60
N THR A 399 -19.01 -5.20 13.19
CA THR A 399 -20.36 -5.68 13.56
C THR A 399 -21.47 -4.96 12.81
N VAL A 400 -21.14 -4.26 11.71
CA VAL A 400 -22.12 -3.52 10.89
C VAL A 400 -23.29 -4.42 10.48
N ASN A 401 -24.49 -3.86 10.61
CA ASN A 401 -25.78 -4.45 10.32
C ASN A 401 -26.20 -5.67 11.15
N LEU A 402 -25.34 -6.19 12.04
CA LEU A 402 -25.69 -7.40 12.80
C LEU A 402 -26.89 -7.16 13.75
N ALA A 403 -27.00 -5.97 14.36
CA ALA A 403 -28.13 -5.64 15.22
C ALA A 403 -29.45 -5.49 14.46
N GLU A 404 -29.41 -5.06 13.19
CA GLU A 404 -30.60 -5.01 12.33
C GLU A 404 -31.02 -6.42 11.89
N ASP A 405 -30.06 -7.30 11.62
CA ASP A 405 -30.32 -8.64 11.10
C ASP A 405 -30.70 -9.66 12.18
N PHE A 406 -30.14 -9.55 13.39
CA PHE A 406 -30.32 -10.53 14.48
C PHE A 406 -31.00 -9.97 15.73
N GLY A 407 -31.42 -8.70 15.72
CA GLY A 407 -32.10 -8.06 16.84
C GLY A 407 -31.15 -7.48 17.89
N ARG A 408 -31.65 -6.48 18.63
CA ARG A 408 -30.89 -5.75 19.66
C ARG A 408 -30.70 -6.55 20.94
N GLU A 409 -31.44 -7.64 21.11
CA GLU A 409 -31.29 -8.60 22.19
C GLU A 409 -30.10 -9.55 21.99
N ARG A 410 -29.64 -9.70 20.74
CA ARG A 410 -28.46 -10.52 20.40
C ARG A 410 -27.23 -9.72 20.05
N VAL A 411 -27.38 -8.45 19.66
CA VAL A 411 -26.26 -7.53 19.40
C VAL A 411 -26.50 -6.22 20.14
N PHE A 412 -25.76 -6.00 21.22
CA PHE A 412 -26.01 -4.87 22.13
C PHE A 412 -24.73 -4.24 22.69
N ASN A 413 -24.84 -2.93 22.98
CA ASN A 413 -23.78 -2.21 23.67
C ASN A 413 -23.77 -2.55 25.16
N THR A 414 -22.58 -2.61 25.74
CA THR A 414 -22.37 -2.65 27.19
C THR A 414 -22.06 -1.25 27.73
N PRO A 415 -22.13 -1.03 29.05
CA PRO A 415 -21.42 0.08 29.68
C PRO A 415 -19.90 0.01 29.38
N LEU A 416 -19.22 1.15 29.51
CA LEU A 416 -17.79 1.28 29.24
C LEU A 416 -16.98 0.71 30.41
N THR A 417 -16.77 -0.60 30.41
CA THR A 417 -16.05 -1.34 31.47
C THR A 417 -15.60 -2.73 30.99
N GLU A 418 -14.32 -2.88 30.68
CA GLU A 418 -13.77 -4.10 30.09
C GLU A 418 -13.82 -5.30 31.06
N GLN A 419 -13.59 -5.07 32.36
CA GLN A 419 -13.80 -6.10 33.38
C GLN A 419 -15.26 -6.56 33.44
N GLY A 420 -16.21 -5.64 33.25
CA GLY A 420 -17.64 -5.95 33.20
C GLY A 420 -18.00 -6.74 31.95
N ILE A 421 -17.44 -6.37 30.80
CA ILE A 421 -17.61 -7.10 29.52
C ILE A 421 -17.12 -8.54 29.67
N ALA A 422 -15.91 -8.76 30.17
CA ALA A 422 -15.36 -10.11 30.33
C ALA A 422 -16.14 -10.93 31.36
N GLY A 423 -16.44 -10.36 32.54
CA GLY A 423 -17.23 -11.04 33.57
C GLY A 423 -18.64 -11.39 33.11
N PHE A 424 -19.29 -10.48 32.38
CA PHE A 424 -20.58 -10.73 31.75
C PHE A 424 -20.49 -11.87 30.72
N GLY A 425 -19.48 -11.84 29.85
CA GLY A 425 -19.26 -12.90 28.87
C GLY A 425 -19.01 -14.28 29.48
N ILE A 426 -18.28 -14.34 30.59
CA ILE A 426 -18.10 -15.55 31.41
C ILE A 426 -19.45 -16.07 31.90
N GLY A 427 -20.30 -15.19 32.45
CA GLY A 427 -21.64 -15.56 32.92
C GLY A 427 -22.55 -16.07 31.79
N VAL A 428 -22.54 -15.41 30.64
CA VAL A 428 -23.27 -15.83 29.43
C VAL A 428 -22.80 -17.22 28.98
N ALA A 429 -21.49 -17.44 28.88
CA ALA A 429 -20.93 -18.72 28.47
C ALA A 429 -21.22 -19.84 29.48
N ALA A 430 -21.13 -19.56 30.79
CA ALA A 430 -21.47 -20.50 31.86
C ALA A 430 -22.95 -20.91 31.86
N ALA A 431 -23.84 -20.04 31.36
CA ALA A 431 -25.25 -20.36 31.12
C ALA A 431 -25.48 -21.20 29.85
N GLY A 432 -24.42 -21.59 29.13
CA GLY A 432 -24.50 -22.41 27.91
C GLY A 432 -24.86 -21.63 26.65
N HIS A 433 -24.63 -20.31 26.63
CA HIS A 433 -24.73 -19.47 25.44
C HIS A 433 -23.36 -19.28 24.78
N THR A 434 -23.35 -18.91 23.50
CA THR A 434 -22.13 -18.51 22.80
C THR A 434 -21.92 -17.00 22.99
N ALA A 435 -20.84 -16.63 23.65
CA ALA A 435 -20.54 -15.25 24.04
C ALA A 435 -19.41 -14.69 23.16
N ILE A 436 -19.74 -13.76 22.26
CA ILE A 436 -18.79 -13.09 21.38
C ILE A 436 -18.57 -11.67 21.91
N ALA A 437 -17.62 -11.52 22.83
CA ALA A 437 -17.29 -10.26 23.46
C ALA A 437 -16.28 -9.45 22.62
N GLU A 438 -16.51 -8.15 22.47
CA GLU A 438 -15.52 -7.21 21.90
C GLU A 438 -14.88 -6.37 23.01
N ILE A 439 -13.56 -6.39 23.10
CA ILE A 439 -12.77 -5.36 23.79
C ILE A 439 -12.24 -4.41 22.73
N GLN A 440 -12.51 -3.11 22.87
CA GLN A 440 -12.40 -2.16 21.76
C GLN A 440 -10.97 -2.00 21.21
N PHE A 441 -9.95 -2.16 22.04
CA PHE A 441 -8.54 -2.29 21.65
C PHE A 441 -7.83 -3.26 22.60
N ALA A 442 -6.87 -4.03 22.10
CA ALA A 442 -6.10 -4.97 22.91
C ALA A 442 -5.34 -4.25 24.04
N ASP A 443 -5.02 -2.98 23.83
CA ASP A 443 -4.46 -2.05 24.81
C ASP A 443 -5.37 -1.85 26.05
N TYR A 444 -6.68 -2.04 25.89
CA TYR A 444 -7.71 -1.89 26.94
C TYR A 444 -8.17 -3.22 27.53
N ILE A 445 -7.51 -4.34 27.22
CA ILE A 445 -7.89 -5.64 27.77
C ILE A 445 -7.44 -5.83 29.22
N PHE A 446 -6.50 -5.03 29.71
CA PHE A 446 -5.88 -5.22 31.03
C PHE A 446 -6.82 -5.04 32.24
N PRO A 447 -7.83 -4.14 32.23
CA PRO A 447 -8.86 -4.15 33.28
C PRO A 447 -9.59 -5.50 33.36
N ALA A 448 -9.75 -6.21 32.24
CA ALA A 448 -10.35 -7.54 32.19
C ALA A 448 -9.37 -8.69 32.53
N PHE A 449 -8.09 -8.39 32.81
CA PHE A 449 -7.05 -9.41 32.97
C PHE A 449 -7.39 -10.43 34.06
N ASP A 450 -7.91 -9.98 35.21
CA ASP A 450 -8.31 -10.88 36.29
C ASP A 450 -9.46 -11.83 35.87
N GLN A 451 -10.50 -11.30 35.22
CA GLN A 451 -11.60 -12.13 34.69
C GLN A 451 -11.11 -13.13 33.66
N ILE A 452 -10.18 -12.75 32.79
CA ILE A 452 -9.65 -13.65 31.76
C ILE A 452 -8.77 -14.73 32.40
N VAL A 453 -7.84 -14.33 33.27
CA VAL A 453 -6.77 -15.21 33.78
C VAL A 453 -7.22 -16.05 34.96
N ASN A 454 -7.91 -15.47 35.94
CA ASN A 454 -8.32 -16.18 37.15
C ASN A 454 -9.68 -16.86 37.01
N GLU A 455 -10.61 -16.25 36.26
CA GLU A 455 -11.96 -16.79 36.11
C GLU A 455 -12.09 -17.65 34.84
N ALA A 456 -12.01 -17.07 33.65
CA ALA A 456 -12.31 -17.76 32.40
C ALA A 456 -11.38 -18.96 32.16
N ALA A 457 -10.06 -18.75 32.23
CA ALA A 457 -9.07 -19.79 31.96
C ALA A 457 -9.18 -21.00 32.90
N LYS A 458 -9.54 -20.74 34.17
CA LYS A 458 -9.58 -21.76 35.22
C LYS A 458 -10.97 -22.34 35.42
N TYR A 459 -12.00 -21.83 34.75
CA TYR A 459 -13.41 -22.14 35.02
C TYR A 459 -13.73 -23.64 34.93
N ARG A 460 -13.26 -24.30 33.85
CA ARG A 460 -13.43 -25.75 33.64
C ARG A 460 -12.63 -26.58 34.65
N TYR A 461 -11.40 -26.14 34.96
CA TYR A 461 -10.51 -26.88 35.84
C TYR A 461 -10.98 -26.82 37.30
N ARG A 462 -11.34 -25.63 37.79
CA ARG A 462 -11.75 -25.41 39.19
C ARG A 462 -13.08 -26.10 39.54
N SER A 463 -13.90 -26.41 38.55
CA SER A 463 -15.18 -27.12 38.71
C SER A 463 -15.05 -28.63 38.55
N GLY A 464 -13.86 -29.17 38.25
CA GLY A 464 -13.71 -30.58 37.89
C GLY A 464 -14.45 -30.97 36.59
N GLY A 465 -14.77 -29.99 35.74
CA GLY A 465 -15.54 -30.18 34.51
C GLY A 465 -17.06 -30.06 34.66
N GLU A 466 -17.59 -29.77 35.86
CA GLU A 466 -19.04 -29.58 36.06
C GLU A 466 -19.58 -28.30 35.42
N PHE A 467 -18.75 -27.25 35.38
CA PHE A 467 -19.07 -25.98 34.72
C PHE A 467 -17.93 -25.55 33.81
N ASP A 468 -18.26 -24.88 32.71
CA ASP A 468 -17.26 -24.31 31.80
C ASP A 468 -17.76 -23.07 31.08
N VAL A 469 -16.82 -22.40 30.40
CA VAL A 469 -17.08 -21.23 29.55
C VAL A 469 -16.64 -21.50 28.11
N GLY A 470 -16.74 -22.75 27.67
CA GLY A 470 -16.46 -23.22 26.32
C GLY A 470 -17.52 -22.72 25.34
N GLY A 471 -17.28 -21.52 24.83
CA GLY A 471 -18.24 -20.70 24.08
C GLY A 471 -17.99 -19.21 24.25
N LEU A 472 -17.06 -18.82 25.13
CA LEU A 472 -16.56 -17.46 25.23
C LEU A 472 -15.43 -17.21 24.21
N THR A 473 -15.66 -16.28 23.29
CA THR A 473 -14.62 -15.66 22.47
C THR A 473 -14.53 -14.18 22.79
N ILE A 474 -13.36 -13.73 23.21
CA ILE A 474 -13.04 -12.31 23.37
C ILE A 474 -12.21 -11.91 22.18
N ARG A 475 -12.78 -11.06 21.32
CA ARG A 475 -12.10 -10.52 20.14
C ARG A 475 -11.69 -9.07 20.37
N THR A 476 -10.50 -8.71 19.88
CA THR A 476 -9.98 -7.36 20.11
C THR A 476 -8.96 -6.92 19.05
N PRO A 477 -9.03 -5.66 18.57
CA PRO A 477 -8.03 -5.09 17.66
C PRO A 477 -6.66 -4.95 18.31
N CYS A 478 -5.60 -5.51 17.73
CA CYS A 478 -4.23 -5.49 18.25
C CYS A 478 -3.23 -4.89 17.27
N SER A 479 -1.95 -4.84 17.67
CA SER A 479 -0.78 -4.54 16.82
C SER A 479 -0.69 -3.10 16.30
N ALA A 480 0.45 -2.75 15.72
CA ALA A 480 0.77 -1.42 15.23
C ALA A 480 -0.23 -0.91 14.17
N ILE A 481 -0.35 0.41 14.01
CA ILE A 481 -1.25 1.05 13.02
C ILE A 481 -0.63 2.27 12.32
N GLY A 482 0.65 2.53 12.53
CA GLY A 482 1.42 3.65 11.99
C GLY A 482 1.40 4.93 12.82
N HIS A 483 0.51 5.02 13.81
CA HIS A 483 0.24 6.23 14.60
C HIS A 483 -0.56 5.98 15.90
N GLY A 484 -0.56 4.75 16.41
CA GLY A 484 -1.41 4.38 17.56
C GLY A 484 -0.82 4.73 18.93
N ALA A 485 0.48 5.06 18.98
CA ALA A 485 1.22 5.34 20.20
C ALA A 485 1.06 4.22 21.25
N LEU A 486 0.98 4.60 22.54
CA LEU A 486 1.02 3.65 23.66
C LEU A 486 -0.24 2.78 23.77
N TYR A 487 -1.40 3.28 23.34
CA TYR A 487 -2.70 2.71 23.72
C TYR A 487 -3.58 2.32 22.53
N HIS A 488 -3.02 2.29 21.32
CA HIS A 488 -3.71 1.72 20.15
C HIS A 488 -2.76 0.88 19.28
N SER A 489 -1.70 0.31 19.87
CA SER A 489 -0.64 -0.40 19.13
C SER A 489 -0.12 -1.66 19.83
N GLN A 490 -0.59 -2.00 21.02
CA GLN A 490 -0.04 -3.11 21.78
C GLN A 490 -0.34 -4.48 21.13
N SER A 491 0.59 -5.39 21.33
CA SER A 491 0.47 -6.83 21.03
C SER A 491 0.66 -7.58 22.35
N PRO A 492 -0.43 -7.83 23.11
CA PRO A 492 -0.35 -8.31 24.49
C PRO A 492 -0.38 -9.85 24.62
N GLU A 493 -0.21 -10.60 23.53
CA GLU A 493 -0.37 -12.06 23.52
C GLU A 493 0.51 -12.77 24.55
N ALA A 494 1.72 -12.25 24.81
CA ALA A 494 2.66 -12.83 25.75
C ALA A 494 2.21 -12.73 27.22
N TYR A 495 1.42 -11.70 27.58
CA TYR A 495 0.85 -11.60 28.93
C TYR A 495 -0.14 -12.73 29.22
N PHE A 496 -0.85 -13.19 28.19
CA PHE A 496 -1.86 -14.23 28.31
C PHE A 496 -1.31 -15.62 28.02
N SER A 497 -0.22 -15.75 27.26
CA SER A 497 0.35 -17.06 26.87
C SER A 497 0.86 -17.88 28.06
N HIS A 498 1.14 -17.23 29.20
CA HIS A 498 1.50 -17.91 30.45
C HIS A 498 0.29 -18.41 31.26
N THR A 499 -0.93 -18.36 30.71
CA THR A 499 -2.16 -18.77 31.41
C THR A 499 -2.75 -20.05 30.81
N PRO A 500 -2.54 -21.21 31.44
CA PRO A 500 -3.19 -22.46 31.03
C PRO A 500 -4.71 -22.37 31.07
N GLY A 501 -5.36 -22.95 30.07
CA GLY A 501 -6.82 -22.96 29.91
C GLY A 501 -7.35 -21.92 28.90
N LEU A 502 -6.52 -20.98 28.47
CA LEU A 502 -6.82 -20.08 27.35
C LEU A 502 -6.38 -20.67 26.00
N LYS A 503 -7.05 -20.25 24.94
CA LYS A 503 -6.48 -20.26 23.58
C LYS A 503 -6.26 -18.84 23.08
N ILE A 504 -5.20 -18.63 22.30
CA ILE A 504 -4.84 -17.31 21.76
C ILE A 504 -4.56 -17.43 20.27
N VAL A 505 -5.26 -16.64 19.46
CA VAL A 505 -5.26 -16.74 17.99
C VAL A 505 -5.02 -15.37 17.36
N VAL A 506 -4.18 -15.32 16.32
CA VAL A 506 -3.83 -14.11 15.55
C VAL A 506 -3.84 -14.43 14.05
N PRO A 507 -4.85 -14.01 13.27
CA PRO A 507 -4.91 -14.25 11.83
C PRO A 507 -4.05 -13.26 11.04
N ARG A 508 -3.56 -13.66 9.87
CA ARG A 508 -2.87 -12.74 8.93
C ARG A 508 -3.74 -12.22 7.78
N SER A 509 -4.84 -12.89 7.42
CA SER A 509 -5.61 -12.57 6.20
C SER A 509 -7.13 -12.67 6.40
N PRO A 510 -7.96 -12.14 5.48
CA PRO A 510 -9.42 -12.29 5.51
C PRO A 510 -9.91 -13.75 5.54
N ILE A 511 -9.35 -14.64 4.71
CA ILE A 511 -9.71 -16.06 4.70
C ILE A 511 -9.37 -16.70 6.04
N GLN A 512 -8.18 -16.38 6.57
CA GLN A 512 -7.78 -16.85 7.89
C GLN A 512 -8.66 -16.31 9.00
N ALA A 513 -8.94 -15.01 9.01
CA ALA A 513 -9.72 -14.36 10.04
C ALA A 513 -11.12 -14.97 10.13
N LYS A 514 -11.78 -15.22 8.99
CA LYS A 514 -13.07 -15.91 9.00
C LYS A 514 -12.97 -17.33 9.57
N GLY A 515 -12.08 -18.16 9.01
CA GLY A 515 -12.01 -19.57 9.39
C GLY A 515 -11.53 -19.79 10.83
N LEU A 516 -10.55 -19.02 11.28
CA LEU A 516 -10.03 -19.09 12.65
C LEU A 516 -11.00 -18.48 13.66
N LEU A 517 -11.75 -17.42 13.31
CA LEU A 517 -12.75 -16.86 14.22
C LEU A 517 -13.94 -17.81 14.38
N LEU A 518 -14.42 -18.44 13.30
CA LEU A 518 -15.46 -19.48 13.39
C LEU A 518 -14.99 -20.66 14.25
N ALA A 519 -13.74 -21.09 14.07
CA ALA A 519 -13.14 -22.12 14.92
C ALA A 519 -13.06 -21.67 16.40
N SER A 520 -12.69 -20.41 16.65
CA SER A 520 -12.60 -19.83 18.00
C SER A 520 -13.96 -19.77 18.70
N ILE A 521 -14.98 -19.29 18.00
CA ILE A 521 -16.35 -19.18 18.55
C ILE A 521 -16.92 -20.55 18.93
N ARG A 522 -16.57 -21.60 18.16
CA ARG A 522 -17.07 -22.96 18.37
C ARG A 522 -16.22 -23.80 19.32
N ASP A 523 -15.02 -23.33 19.65
CA ASP A 523 -14.11 -24.05 20.54
C ASP A 523 -14.71 -24.16 21.96
N LYS A 524 -14.45 -25.27 22.62
CA LYS A 524 -14.94 -25.52 23.98
C LYS A 524 -13.98 -25.01 25.05
N ASN A 525 -13.21 -23.97 24.75
CA ASN A 525 -12.35 -23.25 25.69
C ASN A 525 -12.54 -21.75 25.49
N PRO A 526 -12.26 -20.91 26.50
CA PRO A 526 -12.23 -19.46 26.31
C PRO A 526 -11.09 -19.08 25.34
N VAL A 527 -11.44 -18.35 24.27
CA VAL A 527 -10.50 -17.96 23.21
C VAL A 527 -10.31 -16.45 23.19
N LEU A 528 -9.05 -16.00 23.17
CA LEU A 528 -8.67 -14.63 22.83
C LEU A 528 -8.34 -14.58 21.33
N PHE A 529 -9.07 -13.75 20.60
CA PHE A 529 -8.90 -13.56 19.16
C PHE A 529 -8.38 -12.14 18.88
N PHE A 530 -7.08 -12.04 18.64
CA PHE A 530 -6.40 -10.77 18.38
C PHE A 530 -6.44 -10.44 16.90
N GLU A 531 -6.97 -9.27 16.55
CA GLU A 531 -7.22 -8.86 15.17
C GLU A 531 -6.20 -7.76 14.76
N PRO A 532 -5.18 -8.05 13.92
CA PRO A 532 -4.18 -7.04 13.58
C PRO A 532 -4.81 -5.87 12.82
N LYS A 533 -5.00 -4.74 13.51
CA LYS A 533 -5.92 -3.68 13.06
C LYS A 533 -5.47 -2.97 11.78
N ILE A 534 -4.17 -2.99 11.48
CA ILE A 534 -3.62 -2.49 10.22
C ILE A 534 -4.09 -3.28 9.00
N LEU A 535 -4.50 -4.54 9.21
CA LEU A 535 -4.94 -5.46 8.16
C LEU A 535 -6.43 -5.31 7.84
N TYR A 536 -7.24 -4.67 8.70
CA TYR A 536 -8.69 -4.54 8.52
C TYR A 536 -9.11 -4.07 7.14
N ARG A 537 -8.39 -3.08 6.59
CA ARG A 537 -8.69 -2.48 5.28
C ARG A 537 -7.58 -2.64 4.25
N SER A 538 -6.38 -3.06 4.67
CA SER A 538 -5.23 -3.21 3.76
C SER A 538 -5.17 -4.58 3.10
N THR A 539 -5.80 -5.60 3.68
CA THR A 539 -5.91 -6.95 3.09
C THR A 539 -7.25 -7.12 2.39
N VAL A 540 -7.26 -7.72 1.20
CA VAL A 540 -8.48 -8.08 0.47
C VAL A 540 -8.29 -9.42 -0.25
N GLU A 541 -9.20 -10.36 -0.03
CA GLU A 541 -9.19 -11.70 -0.64
C GLU A 541 -10.55 -12.07 -1.22
N GLN A 542 -10.58 -13.09 -2.08
CA GLN A 542 -11.79 -13.84 -2.37
C GLN A 542 -12.04 -14.82 -1.23
N VAL A 543 -12.98 -14.50 -0.34
CA VAL A 543 -13.29 -15.31 0.84
C VAL A 543 -14.48 -16.23 0.51
N PRO A 544 -14.39 -17.56 0.77
CA PRO A 544 -15.55 -18.45 0.64
C PRO A 544 -16.72 -17.96 1.46
N GLU A 545 -17.93 -17.91 0.89
CA GLU A 545 -19.14 -17.48 1.61
C GLU A 545 -19.67 -18.58 2.54
N GLU A 546 -19.36 -19.84 2.22
CA GLU A 546 -19.70 -21.02 3.01
C GLU A 546 -19.12 -20.99 4.43
N ASP A 547 -19.67 -21.83 5.29
CA ASP A 547 -19.21 -22.02 6.66
C ASP A 547 -18.01 -22.97 6.68
N TYR A 548 -16.84 -22.47 7.14
CA TYR A 548 -15.62 -23.26 7.26
C TYR A 548 -14.84 -22.88 8.51
N MET A 549 -14.06 -23.82 9.01
CA MET A 549 -13.16 -23.63 10.16
C MET A 549 -11.74 -23.99 9.75
N LEU A 550 -10.80 -23.12 10.11
CA LEU A 550 -9.38 -23.44 10.05
C LEU A 550 -8.95 -24.04 11.39
N PRO A 551 -8.03 -25.02 11.39
CA PRO A 551 -7.60 -25.66 12.62
C PRO A 551 -6.90 -24.67 13.55
N LEU A 552 -7.36 -24.61 14.80
CA LEU A 552 -6.61 -23.96 15.88
C LEU A 552 -5.40 -24.82 16.23
N SER A 553 -4.35 -24.19 16.79
CA SER A 553 -3.11 -24.87 17.20
C SER A 553 -2.39 -25.58 16.05
N LYS A 554 -2.57 -25.07 14.84
CA LYS A 554 -1.88 -25.54 13.64
C LYS A 554 -1.25 -24.36 12.91
N ALA A 555 0.07 -24.40 12.72
CA ALA A 555 0.80 -23.41 11.94
C ALA A 555 0.68 -23.70 10.44
N GLU A 556 0.98 -22.69 9.62
CA GLU A 556 1.02 -22.81 8.16
C GLU A 556 2.43 -22.56 7.64
N ILE A 557 2.94 -23.48 6.83
CA ILE A 557 4.11 -23.21 5.99
C ILE A 557 3.62 -22.44 4.77
N VAL A 558 3.79 -21.12 4.83
CA VAL A 558 3.30 -20.19 3.82
C VAL A 558 4.19 -20.19 2.57
N LYS A 559 5.49 -20.38 2.77
CA LYS A 559 6.47 -20.54 1.71
C LYS A 559 7.46 -21.63 2.12
N PRO A 560 7.65 -22.69 1.31
CA PRO A 560 8.67 -23.69 1.60
C PRO A 560 10.08 -23.16 1.32
N GLY A 561 11.05 -23.66 2.07
CA GLY A 561 12.49 -23.40 1.89
C GLY A 561 13.33 -24.43 2.63
N ASN A 562 14.65 -24.37 2.44
CA ASN A 562 15.58 -25.39 2.96
C ASN A 562 16.74 -24.82 3.78
N ASP A 563 17.04 -23.52 3.71
CA ASP A 563 18.28 -22.99 4.28
C ASP A 563 18.08 -22.30 5.63
N ILE A 564 16.88 -21.78 5.89
CA ILE A 564 16.51 -21.13 7.15
C ILE A 564 15.01 -21.14 7.38
N THR A 565 14.58 -21.39 8.61
CA THR A 565 13.20 -21.24 9.06
C THR A 565 12.96 -19.83 9.59
N ILE A 566 11.92 -19.19 9.08
CA ILE A 566 11.48 -17.84 9.45
C ILE A 566 10.07 -17.93 10.02
N LEU A 567 9.87 -17.50 11.26
CA LEU A 567 8.62 -17.63 11.98
C LEU A 567 8.06 -16.26 12.38
N GLY A 568 6.77 -16.05 12.13
CA GLY A 568 6.02 -14.90 12.62
C GLY A 568 4.53 -15.18 12.76
N TYR A 569 3.74 -14.13 12.98
CA TYR A 569 2.28 -14.18 13.01
C TYR A 569 1.67 -12.79 12.77
N GLY A 570 0.39 -12.74 12.40
CA GLY A 570 -0.33 -11.49 12.16
C GLY A 570 0.28 -10.64 11.03
N SER A 571 0.35 -9.32 11.22
CA SER A 571 0.92 -8.38 10.24
C SER A 571 2.40 -8.61 9.96
N GLN A 572 3.14 -9.21 10.90
CA GLN A 572 4.58 -9.43 10.77
C GLN A 572 4.93 -10.40 9.63
N ILE A 573 4.00 -11.27 9.24
CA ILE A 573 4.19 -12.18 8.09
C ILE A 573 4.51 -11.43 6.80
N TYR A 574 3.87 -10.28 6.58
CA TYR A 574 4.13 -9.48 5.37
C TYR A 574 5.49 -8.80 5.42
N VAL A 575 5.96 -8.39 6.60
CA VAL A 575 7.31 -7.83 6.76
C VAL A 575 8.37 -8.89 6.47
N LEU A 576 8.17 -10.10 7.00
CA LEU A 576 9.04 -11.25 6.77
C LEU A 576 9.05 -11.69 5.30
N GLU A 577 7.90 -11.74 4.63
CA GLU A 577 7.83 -12.04 3.19
C GLU A 577 8.71 -11.06 2.39
N ASN A 578 8.60 -9.76 2.66
CA ASN A 578 9.40 -8.74 1.96
C ASN A 578 10.90 -8.86 2.28
N ALA A 579 11.26 -9.17 3.54
CA ALA A 579 12.66 -9.39 3.94
C ALA A 579 13.25 -10.64 3.26
N ILE A 580 12.47 -11.72 3.17
CA ILE A 580 12.86 -12.96 2.46
C ILE A 580 13.12 -12.67 0.99
N GLN A 581 12.27 -11.91 0.31
CA GLN A 581 12.49 -11.55 -1.10
C GLN A 581 13.81 -10.78 -1.30
N LEU A 582 14.19 -9.92 -0.36
CA LEU A 582 15.50 -9.24 -0.37
C LEU A 582 16.65 -10.24 -0.16
N ILE A 583 16.51 -11.18 0.76
CA ILE A 583 17.53 -12.22 1.02
C ILE A 583 17.75 -13.11 -0.20
N GLU A 584 16.68 -13.67 -0.77
CA GLU A 584 16.77 -14.59 -1.92
C GLU A 584 17.30 -13.89 -3.18
N ARG A 585 17.07 -12.58 -3.30
CA ARG A 585 17.69 -11.75 -4.35
C ARG A 585 19.18 -11.51 -4.12
N ASP A 586 19.56 -11.12 -2.91
CA ASP A 586 20.93 -10.70 -2.59
C ASP A 586 21.88 -11.90 -2.35
N MET A 587 21.33 -13.07 -2.03
CA MET A 587 22.04 -14.32 -1.81
C MET A 587 21.49 -15.43 -2.72
N PRO A 588 21.81 -15.42 -4.03
CA PRO A 588 21.29 -16.39 -4.98
C PRO A 588 21.55 -17.84 -4.54
N GLY A 589 20.49 -18.65 -4.54
CA GLY A 589 20.53 -20.05 -4.12
C GLY A 589 20.04 -20.31 -2.69
N VAL A 590 19.95 -19.27 -1.85
CA VAL A 590 19.29 -19.38 -0.54
C VAL A 590 17.78 -19.42 -0.71
N THR A 591 17.12 -20.27 0.06
CA THR A 591 15.66 -20.42 0.14
C THR A 591 15.19 -20.38 1.58
N CYS A 592 14.31 -19.44 1.89
CA CYS A 592 13.76 -19.28 3.24
C CYS A 592 12.40 -19.99 3.36
N GLU A 593 12.22 -20.77 4.42
CA GLU A 593 10.91 -21.32 4.80
C GLU A 593 10.18 -20.33 5.71
N LEU A 594 9.01 -19.85 5.28
CA LEU A 594 8.20 -18.91 6.06
C LEU A 594 7.02 -19.63 6.72
N ILE A 595 6.94 -19.53 8.04
CA ILE A 595 5.88 -20.09 8.87
C ILE A 595 5.02 -18.98 9.48
N ASP A 596 3.71 -19.08 9.28
CA ASP A 596 2.71 -18.35 10.05
C ASP A 596 2.18 -19.21 11.18
N LEU A 597 2.41 -18.76 12.42
CA LEU A 597 2.08 -19.53 13.61
C LEU A 597 0.57 -19.68 13.84
N ARG A 598 -0.24 -18.68 13.43
CA ARG A 598 -1.70 -18.54 13.65
C ARG A 598 -2.16 -18.57 15.11
N THR A 599 -1.83 -19.61 15.88
CA THR A 599 -2.23 -19.81 17.27
C THR A 599 -1.02 -19.68 18.18
N ILE A 600 -1.05 -18.72 19.10
CA ILE A 600 0.00 -18.49 20.10
C ILE A 600 -0.12 -19.49 21.25
N LEU A 601 -1.34 -19.85 21.66
CA LEU A 601 -1.55 -20.82 22.73
C LEU A 601 -2.76 -21.72 22.42
N PRO A 602 -2.62 -23.06 22.48
CA PRO A 602 -1.35 -23.79 22.39
C PRO A 602 -0.81 -23.68 20.95
N TRP A 603 0.50 -23.44 20.83
CA TRP A 603 1.17 -23.28 19.54
C TRP A 603 1.60 -24.63 18.93
N ASP A 604 1.79 -24.65 17.61
CA ASP A 604 2.15 -25.85 16.86
C ASP A 604 3.67 -26.12 16.91
N VAL A 605 4.11 -26.70 18.03
CA VAL A 605 5.52 -27.03 18.26
C VAL A 605 6.08 -27.93 17.16
N GLU A 606 5.30 -28.93 16.74
CA GLU A 606 5.78 -29.97 15.83
C GLU A 606 6.11 -29.43 14.44
N THR A 607 5.25 -28.57 13.87
CA THR A 607 5.54 -27.93 12.57
C THR A 607 6.84 -27.12 12.61
N VAL A 608 7.10 -26.40 13.71
CA VAL A 608 8.33 -25.60 13.86
C VAL A 608 9.55 -26.50 14.06
N VAL A 609 9.43 -27.56 14.86
CA VAL A 609 10.49 -28.56 15.06
C VAL A 609 10.86 -29.24 13.75
N GLU A 610 9.88 -29.67 12.95
CA GLU A 610 10.11 -30.29 11.65
C GLU A 610 10.84 -29.34 10.69
N SER A 611 10.41 -28.08 10.63
CA SER A 611 11.06 -27.05 9.81
C SER A 611 12.50 -26.79 10.25
N VAL A 612 12.75 -26.61 11.54
CA VAL A 612 14.09 -26.34 12.07
C VAL A 612 15.02 -27.54 11.92
N ASN A 613 14.51 -28.76 12.08
CA ASN A 613 15.32 -29.98 11.83
C ASN A 613 15.74 -30.11 10.36
N LYS A 614 14.96 -29.55 9.44
CA LYS A 614 15.29 -29.50 8.02
C LYS A 614 16.28 -28.38 7.68
N THR A 615 16.09 -27.18 8.23
CA THR A 615 16.86 -25.98 7.85
C THR A 615 18.08 -25.71 8.73
N GLY A 616 18.09 -26.24 9.96
CA GLY A 616 19.13 -26.02 10.96
C GLY A 616 19.21 -24.61 11.55
N LYS A 617 18.38 -23.66 11.10
CA LYS A 617 18.45 -22.25 11.51
C LYS A 617 17.05 -21.68 11.73
N LEU A 618 16.90 -20.80 12.72
CA LEU A 618 15.60 -20.19 13.05
C LEU A 618 15.72 -18.69 13.33
N VAL A 619 14.86 -17.91 12.69
CA VAL A 619 14.57 -16.51 13.02
C VAL A 619 13.11 -16.38 13.42
N ILE A 620 12.84 -15.70 14.54
CA ILE A 620 11.49 -15.41 15.04
C ILE A 620 11.30 -13.89 15.03
N SER A 621 10.14 -13.43 14.55
CA SER A 621 9.80 -12.01 14.57
C SER A 621 8.35 -11.75 14.99
N HIS A 622 8.17 -10.75 15.85
CA HIS A 622 6.87 -10.27 16.31
C HIS A 622 6.94 -8.81 16.77
N GLU A 623 5.84 -8.06 16.67
CA GLU A 623 5.80 -6.63 16.98
C GLU A 623 5.93 -6.30 18.48
N ALA A 624 5.58 -7.25 19.36
CA ALA A 624 5.70 -7.11 20.81
C ALA A 624 7.17 -6.91 21.25
N PRO A 625 7.42 -6.31 22.43
CA PRO A 625 8.76 -6.18 23.01
C PRO A 625 9.53 -7.50 23.06
N ILE A 626 10.86 -7.41 22.92
CA ILE A 626 11.74 -8.58 22.89
C ILE A 626 11.79 -9.31 24.24
N THR A 627 11.83 -8.58 25.36
CA THR A 627 11.91 -9.20 26.68
C THR A 627 10.58 -9.86 27.03
N SER A 628 10.65 -11.17 27.35
CA SER A 628 9.47 -11.99 27.67
C SER A 628 8.37 -12.04 26.60
N GLY A 629 8.65 -11.57 25.38
CA GLY A 629 7.78 -11.79 24.23
C GLY A 629 7.69 -13.28 23.89
N PHE A 630 6.64 -13.67 23.16
CA PHE A 630 6.36 -15.09 22.91
C PHE A 630 7.49 -15.84 22.18
N GLY A 631 8.33 -15.13 21.41
CA GLY A 631 9.52 -15.71 20.82
C GLY A 631 10.51 -16.31 21.84
N ALA A 632 10.50 -15.88 23.11
CA ALA A 632 11.33 -16.47 24.16
C ALA A 632 10.92 -17.92 24.48
N GLU A 633 9.62 -18.22 24.53
CA GLU A 633 9.10 -19.57 24.75
C GLU A 633 9.47 -20.50 23.58
N ILE A 634 9.33 -19.99 22.35
CA ILE A 634 9.72 -20.73 21.14
C ILE A 634 11.22 -21.04 21.16
N VAL A 635 12.07 -20.06 21.50
CA VAL A 635 13.52 -20.29 21.63
C VAL A 635 13.79 -21.42 22.63
N ALA A 636 13.20 -21.36 23.82
CA ALA A 636 13.45 -22.35 24.87
C ALA A 636 13.06 -23.77 24.41
N GLU A 637 11.88 -23.93 23.83
CA GLU A 637 11.38 -25.25 23.42
C GLU A 637 12.12 -25.79 22.18
N ILE A 638 12.41 -24.94 21.19
CA ILE A 638 13.15 -25.36 19.99
C ILE A 638 14.61 -25.64 20.31
N SER A 639 15.26 -24.84 21.16
CA SER A 639 16.63 -25.16 21.62
C SER A 639 16.68 -26.50 22.34
N LYS A 640 15.65 -26.85 23.12
CA LYS A 640 15.57 -28.16 23.79
C LYS A 640 15.38 -29.31 22.81
N ARG A 641 14.48 -29.18 21.83
CA ARG A 641 14.11 -30.28 20.91
C ARG A 641 15.05 -30.43 19.71
N CYS A 642 15.66 -29.34 19.25
CA CYS A 642 16.47 -29.29 18.04
C CYS A 642 17.94 -28.99 18.33
N PHE A 643 18.41 -29.10 19.58
CA PHE A 643 19.76 -28.69 20.01
C PHE A 643 20.88 -29.14 19.06
N THR A 644 20.88 -30.42 18.67
CA THR A 644 21.92 -31.01 17.82
C THR A 644 21.80 -30.67 16.33
N LYS A 645 20.73 -29.98 15.94
CA LYS A 645 20.45 -29.56 14.56
C LYS A 645 20.63 -28.07 14.34
N LEU A 646 20.73 -27.28 15.41
CA LEU A 646 20.94 -25.84 15.30
C LEU A 646 22.37 -25.53 14.84
N GLU A 647 22.47 -24.93 13.65
CA GLU A 647 23.73 -24.49 13.04
C GLU A 647 24.08 -23.04 13.42
N SER A 648 23.10 -22.28 13.93
CA SER A 648 23.27 -20.93 14.45
C SER A 648 22.44 -20.73 15.73
N PRO A 649 22.76 -19.74 16.56
CA PRO A 649 21.84 -19.26 17.58
C PRO A 649 20.49 -18.88 16.96
N ILE A 650 19.40 -19.16 17.66
CA ILE A 650 18.06 -18.74 17.23
C ILE A 650 17.97 -17.22 17.39
N ASN A 651 17.67 -16.50 16.31
CA ASN A 651 17.61 -15.04 16.31
C ASN A 651 16.18 -14.55 16.56
N ARG A 652 16.03 -13.46 17.32
CA ARG A 652 14.74 -12.82 17.63
C ARG A 652 14.75 -11.35 17.22
N ILE A 653 13.87 -11.00 16.29
CA ILE A 653 13.77 -9.66 15.70
C ILE A 653 12.41 -9.08 16.11
N CYS A 654 12.38 -8.37 17.22
CA CYS A 654 11.12 -7.97 17.89
C CYS A 654 11.01 -6.45 18.11
N GLY A 655 9.91 -5.98 18.68
CA GLY A 655 9.80 -4.61 19.20
C GLY A 655 10.88 -4.32 20.26
N ALA A 656 11.28 -3.06 20.39
CA ALA A 656 12.23 -2.65 21.43
C ALA A 656 11.60 -2.78 22.84
N ASP A 657 12.43 -2.90 23.89
CA ASP A 657 11.96 -2.91 25.28
C ASP A 657 11.61 -1.49 25.77
N THR A 658 10.61 -0.91 25.14
CA THR A 658 10.02 0.38 25.49
C THR A 658 8.50 0.30 25.37
N PRO A 659 7.74 1.22 26.00
CA PRO A 659 6.37 1.47 25.58
C PRO A 659 6.32 1.78 24.08
N PHE A 660 5.21 1.43 23.42
CA PHE A 660 5.04 1.64 22.00
C PHE A 660 4.98 3.15 21.68
N PRO A 661 5.88 3.70 20.84
CA PRO A 661 5.99 5.16 20.63
C PRO A 661 5.06 5.69 19.53
N LEU A 662 4.72 6.99 19.59
CA LEU A 662 3.96 7.66 18.53
C LEU A 662 4.83 7.97 17.30
N ILE A 663 5.75 8.94 17.44
CA ILE A 663 6.55 9.43 16.30
C ILE A 663 7.68 8.47 15.92
N PHE A 664 8.14 7.66 16.89
CA PHE A 664 9.23 6.72 16.70
C PHE A 664 8.78 5.31 16.30
N GLU A 665 7.51 5.11 15.94
CA GLU A 665 6.95 3.80 15.60
C GLU A 665 7.81 3.05 14.56
N ARG A 666 8.28 3.75 13.52
CA ARG A 666 9.14 3.18 12.48
C ARG A 666 10.48 2.66 12.98
N PHE A 667 11.01 3.23 14.06
CA PHE A 667 12.27 2.78 14.68
C PHE A 667 12.02 1.67 15.71
N TYR A 668 10.78 1.54 16.20
CA TYR A 668 10.39 0.57 17.22
C TYR A 668 10.06 -0.80 16.61
N VAL A 669 9.23 -0.82 15.57
CA VAL A 669 8.73 -2.08 14.98
C VAL A 669 9.86 -2.86 14.30
N PRO A 670 9.83 -4.20 14.30
CA PRO A 670 10.77 -5.02 13.55
C PRO A 670 10.46 -4.89 12.04
N ASP A 671 11.02 -3.87 11.40
CA ASP A 671 10.78 -3.57 10.00
C ASP A 671 11.52 -4.52 9.04
N ILE A 672 11.34 -4.27 7.73
CA ILE A 672 11.93 -5.09 6.66
C ILE A 672 13.47 -5.10 6.76
N VAL A 673 14.09 -3.96 7.10
CA VAL A 673 15.55 -3.83 7.15
C VAL A 673 16.11 -4.62 8.32
N ARG A 674 15.51 -4.48 9.50
CA ARG A 674 15.90 -5.25 10.70
C ARG A 674 15.71 -6.74 10.47
N CYS A 675 14.62 -7.15 9.82
CA CYS A 675 14.37 -8.54 9.47
C CYS A 675 15.41 -9.06 8.47
N TYR A 676 15.70 -8.31 7.40
CA TYR A 676 16.71 -8.67 6.42
C TYR A 676 18.10 -8.85 7.07
N GLU A 677 18.58 -7.88 7.84
CA GLU A 677 19.90 -7.99 8.47
C GLU A 677 19.95 -9.17 9.45
N GLY A 678 18.94 -9.36 10.29
CA GLY A 678 18.92 -10.48 11.23
C GLY A 678 18.83 -11.85 10.55
N ILE A 679 18.13 -11.97 9.42
CA ILE A 679 18.11 -13.20 8.61
C ILE A 679 19.49 -13.46 8.01
N LYS A 680 20.10 -12.43 7.43
CA LYS A 680 21.44 -12.52 6.82
C LYS A 680 22.52 -12.89 7.84
N GLU A 681 22.52 -12.27 9.01
CA GLU A 681 23.43 -12.60 10.11
C GLU A 681 23.29 -14.06 10.54
N THR A 682 22.05 -14.56 10.63
CA THR A 682 21.77 -15.96 11.00
C THR A 682 22.29 -16.93 9.95
N LEU A 683 22.14 -16.60 8.66
CA LEU A 683 22.65 -17.42 7.55
C LEU A 683 24.19 -17.45 7.48
N GLN A 684 24.87 -16.41 7.96
CA GLN A 684 26.32 -16.23 7.87
C GLN A 684 27.10 -16.65 9.13
N TYR A 685 26.40 -17.07 10.18
CA TYR A 685 27.00 -17.62 11.40
C TYR A 685 27.81 -18.89 11.10
#